data_AF-A0A7D7A250-F1
#
_entry.id   AF-A0A7D7A250-F1
#
_cell.length_a   1.000
_cell.length_b   1.000
_cell.length_c   1.000
_cell.angle_alpha   90.00
_cell.angle_beta   90.00
_cell.angle_gamma   90.00
#
_symmetry.space_group_name_H-M   'P 1'
#
loop_
_entity.id
_entity.type
_entity.pdbx_description
1 polymer ?
#
loop_
_entity_poly.entity_id
_entity_poly.type
_entity_poly.pdbx_seq_one_letter_code
_entity_poly.pdbx_strand_id
1 'polypeptide(L)'
;MYKDYWDKLLFHYKLIHSKSFKNVYSDIPYFMKHKIYEEFIESAKHINNIALRVQNGINSEFNDFKKYIPKFNYMEEIISLTREPIPVFWSRFDGFIRADNKDKSIFYSELNYDKPCAERECMVAEETLKYNNVNNGFYKKIIGNFYEIKDKYYGSKNINVAFLVDPAHYEEAHLALLFQEQLYRDDIKIIITGAENIYVDNDETFCFDNKIEIILRLYPTEYLYEIKDIQRILTLFNDNKILILNDPRVIISQCKNLYSYLWKLVDNKDTRLNDKEREVIIKTLPYTEELTNFNIEKSIKNKNDFVIKPIYGRYSEDVFIGSLHSEKEWEQSIGYIKNEMNIKPFILQEFCKQKRELSYYYDGNFRRSTKGYGNYGVFLSNDEVIGMCVRWNPDYLTVDDYTWFTPIGVKEEVFKEKDTDLYIEDIETKIVIDGEFTGIYSHDKPYIKTSLAILEEEKFSELKYASEKLLEIFKKTRNHLLDNINLYEDILSINGLGQLMKKELSSELSFIGRMDWILDIHDNWKVLEINGETPAGICEAVYVEEIILKECDIDEGFERINKDLKKKIISQGKRLVESYDVDNPTIAFVALTYYEDWVNTNALYRIFKETSDYSCIYGNIEDLVIEGEKVYLYGTEVDIIFRYYPLDWFIKEDNANLKNLISLVNDKVFFLNPINTIIMQSKSFFPIIYALIERDFYTIEERGLIKKYIPFTTFDFNELKSNEFLIKPILGREGKKITLSHDLEKIPDEDIIFQERVFQKGNEDGDFVVIGTYFTGDEFAGVYTRIGGEVTSKDCTFITLMKGIKD
;
A
#
# COMPACT_ATOMS: atom_id res chain seq x y z
N MET A 1 6.43 32.41 4.04
CA MET A 1 5.71 31.37 3.27
C MET A 1 6.78 30.57 2.54
N TYR A 2 6.83 29.25 2.73
CA TYR A 2 7.80 28.36 2.08
C TYR A 2 7.53 28.28 0.56
N LYS A 3 8.55 28.10 -0.30
CA LYS A 3 8.33 28.07 -1.76
C LYS A 3 7.72 26.75 -2.22
N ASP A 4 8.11 25.66 -1.59
CA ASP A 4 7.52 24.33 -1.78
C ASP A 4 7.37 23.59 -0.44
N TYR A 5 6.81 22.38 -0.47
CA TYR A 5 6.61 21.58 0.74
C TYR A 5 7.95 21.10 1.34
N TRP A 6 8.97 20.90 0.50
CA TRP A 6 10.30 20.48 0.94
C TRP A 6 11.01 21.55 1.77
N ASP A 7 10.87 22.82 1.40
CA ASP A 7 11.33 23.95 2.22
C ASP A 7 10.66 23.92 3.62
N LYS A 8 9.37 23.58 3.70
CA LYS A 8 8.70 23.43 5.00
C LYS A 8 9.32 22.28 5.80
N LEU A 9 9.55 21.12 5.19
CA LEU A 9 10.21 19.97 5.82
C LEU A 9 11.58 20.33 6.40
N LEU A 10 12.43 21.03 5.63
CA LEU A 10 13.77 21.41 6.05
C LEU A 10 13.76 22.49 7.15
N PHE A 11 12.98 23.55 7.00
CA PHE A 11 13.10 24.72 7.87
C PHE A 11 12.12 24.72 9.06
N HIS A 12 10.92 24.19 8.88
CA HIS A 12 9.92 24.10 9.96
C HIS A 12 10.19 22.89 10.85
N TYR A 13 10.34 21.71 10.25
CA TYR A 13 10.55 20.47 11.00
C TYR A 13 12.01 20.15 11.26
N LYS A 14 12.94 20.97 10.75
CA LYS A 14 14.39 20.75 10.89
C LYS A 14 14.85 19.39 10.34
N LEU A 15 14.17 18.85 9.32
CA LEU A 15 14.62 17.60 8.70
C LEU A 15 16.03 17.75 8.12
N ILE A 16 16.78 16.66 8.12
CA ILE A 16 18.16 16.66 7.64
C ILE A 16 18.19 16.50 6.14
N HIS A 17 19.07 17.26 5.52
CA HIS A 17 19.38 17.12 4.12
C HIS A 17 20.26 15.89 3.91
N SER A 18 19.68 14.79 3.44
CA SER A 18 20.45 13.59 3.05
C SER A 18 21.16 13.80 1.71
N LYS A 19 22.09 12.90 1.34
CA LYS A 19 22.64 12.84 -0.03
C LYS A 19 21.55 12.55 -1.08
N SER A 20 20.46 11.92 -0.67
CA SER A 20 19.30 11.60 -1.50
C SER A 20 18.31 12.77 -1.65
N PHE A 21 18.65 13.98 -1.20
CA PHE A 21 17.88 15.21 -1.42
C PHE A 21 16.40 15.06 -1.00
N LYS A 22 15.45 15.25 -1.92
CA LYS A 22 14.00 15.20 -1.71
C LYS A 22 13.46 13.80 -1.39
N ASN A 23 14.30 12.77 -1.41
CA ASN A 23 13.83 11.39 -1.48
C ASN A 23 13.61 10.73 -0.12
N VAL A 24 13.78 11.49 0.96
CA VAL A 24 13.65 10.99 2.35
C VAL A 24 12.18 10.86 2.76
N TYR A 25 11.26 11.51 2.05
CA TYR A 25 9.84 11.54 2.39
C TYR A 25 8.96 11.27 1.19
N SER A 26 7.94 10.44 1.39
CA SER A 26 6.80 10.31 0.47
C SER A 26 5.51 10.63 1.21
N ASP A 27 4.70 11.51 0.62
CA ASP A 27 3.41 11.95 1.13
C ASP A 27 2.28 10.96 0.87
N ILE A 28 2.56 9.87 0.16
CA ILE A 28 1.60 8.79 -0.04
C ILE A 28 1.61 7.91 1.21
N PRO A 29 0.52 7.88 1.99
CA PRO A 29 0.48 7.13 3.23
C PRO A 29 0.51 5.62 2.99
N TYR A 30 1.16 4.92 3.92
CA TYR A 30 1.00 3.48 4.08
C TYR A 30 -0.14 3.21 5.07
N PHE A 31 -0.99 2.24 4.76
CA PHE A 31 -2.12 1.87 5.62
C PHE A 31 -1.91 0.49 6.23
N MET A 32 -1.68 0.48 7.53
CA MET A 32 -1.52 -0.74 8.33
C MET A 32 -2.89 -1.35 8.66
N LYS A 33 -2.96 -2.69 8.75
CA LYS A 33 -4.14 -3.39 9.25
C LYS A 33 -4.36 -3.06 10.74
N HIS A 34 -5.61 -2.86 11.13
CA HIS A 34 -5.97 -2.53 12.53
C HIS A 34 -5.39 -3.52 13.55
N LYS A 35 -5.58 -4.82 13.32
CA LYS A 35 -5.06 -5.87 14.19
C LYS A 35 -3.54 -5.80 14.42
N ILE A 36 -2.78 -5.48 13.38
CA ILE A 36 -1.31 -5.34 13.46
C ILE A 36 -0.94 -4.11 14.28
N TYR A 37 -1.64 -2.99 14.05
CA TYR A 37 -1.46 -1.77 14.83
C TYR A 37 -1.76 -2.01 16.32
N GLU A 38 -2.88 -2.64 16.65
CA GLU A 38 -3.21 -3.00 18.04
C GLU A 38 -2.16 -3.90 18.67
N GLU A 39 -1.64 -4.89 17.93
CA GLU A 39 -0.56 -5.76 18.40
C GLU A 39 0.70 -4.95 18.73
N PHE A 40 1.09 -3.97 17.90
CA PHE A 40 2.18 -3.05 18.23
C PHE A 40 1.89 -2.24 19.50
N ILE A 41 0.71 -1.62 19.62
CA ILE A 41 0.38 -0.77 20.76
C ILE A 41 0.38 -1.56 22.08
N GLU A 42 -0.31 -2.70 22.12
CA GLU A 42 -0.43 -3.51 23.34
C GLU A 42 0.92 -4.11 23.74
N SER A 43 1.64 -4.71 22.79
CA SER A 43 2.91 -5.35 23.09
C SER A 43 3.98 -4.36 23.53
N ALA A 44 4.05 -3.18 22.91
CA ALA A 44 5.00 -2.13 23.31
C ALA A 44 4.79 -1.69 24.76
N LYS A 45 3.53 -1.49 25.18
CA LYS A 45 3.22 -1.16 26.59
C LYS A 45 3.67 -2.24 27.56
N HIS A 46 3.34 -3.51 27.25
CA HIS A 46 3.74 -4.63 28.08
C HIS A 46 5.27 -4.78 28.17
N ILE A 47 5.97 -4.71 27.03
CA ILE A 47 7.44 -4.79 27.00
C ILE A 47 8.07 -3.62 27.76
N ASN A 48 7.56 -2.40 27.60
CA ASN A 48 8.05 -1.23 28.33
C ASN A 48 7.93 -1.44 29.85
N ASN A 49 6.77 -1.88 30.31
CA ASN A 49 6.53 -2.15 31.72
C ASN A 49 7.48 -3.22 32.29
N ILE A 50 7.71 -4.29 31.55
CA ILE A 50 8.67 -5.35 31.94
C ILE A 50 10.09 -4.78 31.99
N ALA A 51 10.52 -4.07 30.94
CA ALA A 51 11.87 -3.53 30.83
C ALA A 51 12.18 -2.51 31.94
N LEU A 52 11.23 -1.65 32.29
CA LEU A 52 11.36 -0.70 33.40
C LEU A 52 11.29 -1.40 34.76
N ARG A 53 10.51 -2.47 34.91
CA ARG A 53 10.51 -3.29 36.13
C ARG A 53 11.87 -3.96 36.35
N VAL A 54 12.49 -4.50 35.30
CA VAL A 54 13.85 -5.05 35.36
C VAL A 54 14.88 -3.98 35.74
N GLN A 55 14.82 -2.80 35.11
CA GLN A 55 15.70 -1.67 35.43
C GLN A 55 15.55 -1.23 36.89
N ASN A 56 14.32 -0.97 37.33
CA ASN A 56 14.05 -0.42 38.66
C ASN A 56 14.32 -1.45 39.76
N GLY A 57 14.17 -2.74 39.46
CA GLY A 57 14.50 -3.85 40.35
C GLY A 57 15.93 -4.37 40.23
N ILE A 58 16.83 -3.67 39.53
CA ILE A 58 18.21 -4.14 39.27
C ILE A 58 19.00 -4.39 40.56
N ASN A 59 18.70 -3.69 41.65
CA ASN A 59 19.33 -3.88 42.95
C ASN A 59 18.50 -4.74 43.92
N SER A 60 17.40 -5.33 43.47
CA SER A 60 16.48 -6.11 44.29
C SER A 60 16.01 -7.38 43.55
N GLU A 61 14.76 -7.40 43.06
CA GLU A 61 14.09 -8.55 42.43
C GLU A 61 14.83 -9.08 41.19
N PHE A 62 15.52 -8.19 40.46
CA PHE A 62 16.22 -8.49 39.20
C PHE A 62 17.73 -8.35 39.32
N ASN A 63 18.30 -8.52 40.52
CA ASN A 63 19.75 -8.45 40.74
C ASN A 63 20.55 -9.50 39.93
N ASP A 64 19.93 -10.60 39.55
CA ASP A 64 20.57 -11.60 38.66
C ASP A 64 20.67 -11.15 37.20
N PHE A 65 20.05 -10.03 36.81
CA PHE A 65 20.23 -9.42 35.48
C PHE A 65 21.56 -8.66 35.35
N LYS A 66 22.15 -8.17 36.46
CA LYS A 66 23.41 -7.39 36.42
C LYS A 66 24.54 -8.07 35.65
N LYS A 67 24.63 -9.40 35.73
CA LYS A 67 25.66 -10.19 35.02
C LYS A 67 25.51 -10.18 33.49
N TYR A 68 24.34 -9.81 32.98
CA TYR A 68 24.05 -9.71 31.54
C TYR A 68 24.37 -8.32 30.98
N ILE A 69 24.70 -7.35 31.83
CA ILE A 69 24.97 -5.97 31.43
C ILE A 69 26.48 -5.84 31.18
N PRO A 70 26.93 -5.55 29.95
CA PRO A 70 28.33 -5.28 29.67
C PRO A 70 28.83 -4.09 30.46
N LYS A 71 30.13 -4.03 30.74
CA LYS A 71 30.74 -2.85 31.35
C LYS A 71 30.60 -1.65 30.42
N PHE A 72 30.18 -0.53 30.99
CA PHE A 72 30.21 0.79 30.36
C PHE A 72 30.72 1.83 31.36
N ASN A 73 31.06 3.02 30.88
CA ASN A 73 31.62 4.08 31.73
C ASN A 73 30.60 4.53 32.79
N TYR A 74 31.06 4.67 34.04
CA TYR A 74 30.23 4.99 35.22
C TYR A 74 29.10 4.01 35.55
N MET A 75 29.23 2.75 35.10
CA MET A 75 28.22 1.72 35.38
C MET A 75 27.92 1.56 36.87
N GLU A 76 28.94 1.55 37.73
CA GLU A 76 28.74 1.40 39.18
C GLU A 76 28.02 2.61 39.79
N GLU A 77 28.42 3.83 39.40
CA GLU A 77 27.76 5.07 39.83
C GLU A 77 26.30 5.13 39.37
N ILE A 78 26.00 4.69 38.13
CA ILE A 78 24.65 4.71 37.57
C ILE A 78 23.76 3.61 38.19
N ILE A 79 24.27 2.40 38.36
CA ILE A 79 23.51 1.30 38.97
C ILE A 79 23.28 1.54 40.46
N SER A 80 24.21 2.22 41.15
CA SER A 80 24.09 2.50 42.59
C SER A 80 23.18 3.69 42.92
N LEU A 81 22.62 4.39 41.92
CA LEU A 81 21.66 5.47 42.13
C LEU A 81 20.46 4.99 42.98
N THR A 82 20.23 5.67 44.10
CA THR A 82 19.17 5.38 45.07
C THR A 82 17.92 6.23 44.88
N ARG A 83 17.99 7.28 44.04
CA ARG A 83 16.83 8.13 43.75
C ARG A 83 15.69 7.35 43.09
N GLU A 84 14.47 7.84 43.27
CA GLU A 84 13.31 7.34 42.54
C GLU A 84 13.53 7.51 41.02
N PRO A 85 13.22 6.47 40.22
CA PRO A 85 13.21 6.56 38.76
C PRO A 85 12.29 7.67 38.25
N ILE A 86 12.77 8.43 37.29
CA ILE A 86 11.98 9.46 36.60
C ILE A 86 11.19 8.76 35.48
N PRO A 87 9.95 9.19 35.20
CA PRO A 87 9.25 8.77 33.98
C PRO A 87 10.14 8.89 32.75
N VAL A 88 10.15 7.87 31.90
CA VAL A 88 10.92 7.90 30.66
C VAL A 88 10.26 8.91 29.71
N PHE A 89 10.97 9.99 29.40
CA PHE A 89 10.42 11.06 28.59
C PHE A 89 10.17 10.60 27.16
N TRP A 90 11.06 9.79 26.58
CA TRP A 90 10.75 9.07 25.35
C TRP A 90 11.50 7.74 25.25
N SER A 91 10.94 6.81 24.49
CA SER A 91 11.62 5.63 23.96
C SER A 91 11.03 5.29 22.58
N ARG A 92 11.77 4.50 21.79
CA ARG A 92 11.31 3.99 20.50
C ARG A 92 11.65 2.51 20.37
N PHE A 93 10.67 1.68 20.02
CA PHE A 93 10.92 0.27 19.75
C PHE A 93 10.94 0.05 18.24
N ASP A 94 12.00 -0.59 17.73
CA ASP A 94 12.14 -0.86 16.30
C ASP A 94 11.43 -2.19 15.98
N GLY A 95 10.20 -2.05 15.50
CA GLY A 95 9.28 -3.13 15.19
C GLY A 95 9.21 -3.48 13.70
N PHE A 96 8.84 -4.72 13.40
CA PHE A 96 8.75 -5.25 12.04
C PHE A 96 7.57 -6.20 11.93
N ILE A 97 6.95 -6.28 10.74
CA ILE A 97 5.91 -7.26 10.42
C ILE A 97 6.60 -8.55 9.93
N ARG A 98 6.17 -9.72 10.41
CA ARG A 98 6.74 -11.03 10.03
C ARG A 98 6.15 -11.56 8.73
N ALA A 99 6.97 -12.27 7.97
CA ALA A 99 6.56 -13.02 6.77
C ALA A 99 6.61 -14.54 6.95
N ASP A 100 7.18 -15.04 8.05
CA ASP A 100 7.55 -16.46 8.22
C ASP A 100 6.68 -17.23 9.22
N ASN A 101 5.76 -16.57 9.92
CA ASN A 101 5.00 -17.19 10.99
C ASN A 101 3.55 -16.68 11.04
N LYS A 102 2.57 -17.58 10.89
CA LYS A 102 1.14 -17.22 10.93
C LYS A 102 0.63 -16.91 12.34
N ASP A 103 1.31 -17.39 13.39
CA ASP A 103 0.93 -17.20 14.79
C ASP A 103 1.59 -15.97 15.45
N LYS A 104 2.60 -15.38 14.78
CA LYS A 104 3.32 -14.18 15.24
C LYS A 104 3.33 -13.14 14.13
N SER A 105 2.57 -12.06 14.30
CA SER A 105 2.43 -11.06 13.23
C SER A 105 3.55 -10.03 13.21
N ILE A 106 4.14 -9.72 14.37
CA ILE A 106 5.18 -8.70 14.51
C ILE A 106 6.37 -9.19 15.34
N PHE A 107 7.48 -8.46 15.32
CA PHE A 107 8.55 -8.58 16.29
C PHE A 107 9.29 -7.27 16.51
N TYR A 108 9.90 -7.09 17.67
CA TYR A 108 10.84 -6.00 17.96
C TYR A 108 12.27 -6.51 17.85
N SER A 109 13.10 -5.82 17.07
CA SER A 109 14.51 -6.18 16.92
C SER A 109 15.37 -5.52 18.02
N GLU A 110 14.97 -4.34 18.49
CA GLU A 110 15.64 -3.57 19.53
C GLU A 110 14.71 -2.58 20.24
N LEU A 111 15.08 -2.20 21.46
CA LEU A 111 14.40 -1.19 22.26
C LEU A 111 15.36 -0.02 22.50
N ASN A 112 15.01 1.17 22.02
CA ASN A 112 15.84 2.37 22.11
C ASN A 112 15.27 3.30 23.19
N TYR A 113 15.92 3.35 24.36
CA TYR A 113 15.53 4.23 25.47
C TYR A 113 16.46 5.43 25.67
N ASP A 114 17.70 5.33 25.20
CA ASP A 114 18.76 6.24 25.58
C ASP A 114 18.65 7.57 24.81
N LYS A 115 18.64 7.49 23.48
CA LYS A 115 18.41 8.60 22.55
C LYS A 115 17.68 8.13 21.27
N PRO A 116 16.38 7.78 21.33
CA PRO A 116 15.63 7.56 20.11
C PRO A 116 15.65 8.83 19.23
N CYS A 117 15.45 8.60 17.94
CA CYS A 117 15.32 9.63 16.92
C CYS A 117 14.06 9.33 16.09
N ALA A 118 13.76 10.18 15.12
CA ALA A 118 12.63 10.13 14.19
C ALA A 118 11.31 10.78 14.68
N GLU A 119 11.37 11.63 15.70
CA GLU A 119 10.23 12.39 16.23
C GLU A 119 9.71 13.43 15.22
N ARG A 120 10.62 14.04 14.43
CA ARG A 120 10.25 15.01 13.39
C ARG A 120 9.35 14.36 12.35
N GLU A 121 9.65 13.13 11.98
CA GLU A 121 8.95 12.32 11.00
C GLU A 121 7.54 12.00 11.48
N CYS A 122 7.36 11.70 12.79
CA CYS A 122 6.03 11.59 13.41
C CYS A 122 5.25 12.90 13.33
N MET A 123 5.88 14.05 13.61
CA MET A 123 5.23 15.37 13.52
C MET A 123 4.87 15.75 12.06
N VAL A 124 5.71 15.40 11.09
CA VAL A 124 5.41 15.57 9.65
C VAL A 124 4.25 14.66 9.23
N ALA A 125 4.27 13.41 9.67
CA ALA A 125 3.21 12.44 9.40
C ALA A 125 1.87 12.88 10.00
N GLU A 126 1.86 13.49 11.19
CA GLU A 126 0.65 14.03 11.84
C GLU A 126 -0.07 15.06 10.95
N GLU A 127 0.65 15.96 10.27
CA GLU A 127 0.04 17.01 9.45
C GLU A 127 -0.44 16.55 8.06
N THR A 128 0.06 15.41 7.58
CA THR A 128 -0.07 15.01 6.16
C THR A 128 -1.18 14.00 5.92
N LEU A 129 -1.59 13.25 6.95
CA LEU A 129 -2.73 12.35 6.90
C LEU A 129 -3.83 12.81 7.86
N LYS A 130 -4.99 13.18 7.30
CA LYS A 130 -6.10 13.79 8.06
C LYS A 130 -6.94 12.78 8.86
N TYR A 131 -7.14 11.57 8.34
CA TYR A 131 -8.00 10.55 8.93
C TYR A 131 -7.23 9.27 9.16
N ASN A 132 -7.58 8.55 10.22
CA ASN A 132 -6.97 7.28 10.63
C ASN A 132 -5.45 7.34 10.87
N ASN A 133 -4.90 8.52 11.16
CA ASN A 133 -3.48 8.73 11.36
C ASN A 133 -3.03 8.27 12.75
N VAL A 134 -2.03 7.39 12.80
CA VAL A 134 -1.46 6.87 14.08
C VAL A 134 -0.77 7.95 14.92
N ASN A 135 -0.36 9.05 14.28
CA ASN A 135 0.35 10.16 14.91
C ASN A 135 -0.58 11.30 15.32
N ASN A 136 -1.91 11.13 15.24
CA ASN A 136 -2.83 12.17 15.65
C ASN A 136 -2.64 12.53 17.15
N GLY A 137 -2.26 13.78 17.40
CA GLY A 137 -1.94 14.30 18.73
C GLY A 137 -0.52 14.00 19.20
N PHE A 138 0.36 13.43 18.37
CA PHE A 138 1.75 13.12 18.74
C PHE A 138 2.47 14.36 19.27
N TYR A 139 2.42 15.46 18.52
CA TYR A 139 3.06 16.73 18.89
C TYR A 139 2.57 17.23 20.27
N LYS A 140 1.26 17.23 20.49
CA LYS A 140 0.69 17.70 21.76
C LYS A 140 1.06 16.80 22.93
N LYS A 141 1.09 15.48 22.72
CA LYS A 141 1.44 14.50 23.76
C LYS A 141 2.90 14.62 24.19
N ILE A 142 3.84 14.64 23.24
CA ILE A 142 5.27 14.69 23.58
C ILE A 142 5.64 15.99 24.31
N ILE A 143 5.10 17.12 23.85
CA ILE A 143 5.29 18.43 24.49
C ILE A 143 4.59 18.49 25.86
N GLY A 144 3.36 17.99 25.94
CA GLY A 144 2.62 17.90 27.20
C GLY A 144 3.36 17.06 28.26
N ASN A 145 3.88 15.91 27.87
CA ASN A 145 4.62 15.01 28.74
C ASN A 145 5.89 15.66 29.30
N PHE A 146 6.59 16.48 28.51
CA PHE A 146 7.71 17.29 29.02
C PHE A 146 7.26 18.24 30.13
N TYR A 147 6.18 18.98 29.89
CA TYR A 147 5.65 19.93 30.87
C TYR A 147 5.12 19.24 32.12
N GLU A 148 4.47 18.08 31.99
CA GLU A 148 4.04 17.27 33.14
C GLU A 148 5.22 16.85 34.02
N ILE A 149 6.31 16.36 33.41
CA ILE A 149 7.52 16.03 34.17
C ILE A 149 8.09 17.30 34.82
N LYS A 150 8.26 18.38 34.05
CA LYS A 150 8.78 19.64 34.58
C LYS A 150 7.97 20.12 35.78
N ASP A 151 6.64 20.21 35.63
CA ASP A 151 5.75 20.77 36.65
C ASP A 151 5.62 19.84 37.86
N LYS A 152 5.76 18.51 37.68
CA LYS A 152 5.86 17.55 38.79
C LYS A 152 7.06 17.82 39.70
N TYR A 153 8.23 18.15 39.12
CA TYR A 153 9.47 18.32 39.89
C TYR A 153 9.75 19.77 40.32
N TYR A 154 9.31 20.76 39.53
CA TYR A 154 9.66 22.17 39.75
C TYR A 154 8.44 23.09 39.92
N GLY A 155 7.21 22.61 39.78
CA GLY A 155 6.00 23.43 39.88
C GLY A 155 6.07 24.65 38.96
N SER A 156 5.67 25.82 39.46
CA SER A 156 5.73 27.09 38.72
C SER A 156 7.12 27.77 38.71
N LYS A 157 8.17 27.11 39.18
CA LYS A 157 9.52 27.69 39.21
C LYS A 157 10.04 27.93 37.78
N ASN A 158 10.64 29.10 37.57
CA ASN A 158 11.42 29.37 36.37
C ASN A 158 12.67 28.48 36.35
N ILE A 159 12.90 27.78 35.25
CA ILE A 159 14.00 26.84 35.11
C ILE A 159 14.81 27.06 33.83
N ASN A 160 16.07 26.68 33.87
CA ASN A 160 16.89 26.51 32.68
C ASN A 160 17.03 25.02 32.36
N VAL A 161 16.83 24.69 31.08
CA VAL A 161 16.90 23.33 30.56
C VAL A 161 18.08 23.24 29.59
N ALA A 162 19.05 22.40 29.89
CA ALA A 162 20.15 22.09 28.99
C ALA A 162 19.74 20.96 28.04
N PHE A 163 19.74 21.21 26.73
CA PHE A 163 19.64 20.16 25.72
C PHE A 163 21.05 19.69 25.40
N LEU A 164 21.44 18.57 26.00
CA LEU A 164 22.76 17.99 25.82
C LEU A 164 22.78 17.20 24.50
N VAL A 165 23.55 17.70 23.52
CA VAL A 165 23.70 17.13 22.18
C VAL A 165 25.19 17.02 21.81
N ASP A 166 25.51 16.12 20.88
CA ASP A 166 26.79 16.20 20.18
C ASP A 166 26.62 17.10 18.94
N PRO A 167 27.29 18.26 18.85
CA PRO A 167 27.18 19.14 17.70
C PRO A 167 27.69 18.52 16.39
N ALA A 168 28.50 17.45 16.44
CA ALA A 168 28.96 16.74 15.25
C ALA A 168 27.91 15.79 14.65
N HIS A 169 26.85 15.47 15.39
CA HIS A 169 25.77 14.60 14.94
C HIS A 169 24.52 15.44 14.61
N TYR A 170 24.23 15.56 13.30
CA TYR A 170 23.16 16.42 12.80
C TYR A 170 21.77 16.03 13.32
N GLU A 171 21.53 14.74 13.53
CA GLU A 171 20.22 14.19 13.93
C GLU A 171 19.74 14.79 15.26
N GLU A 172 20.60 14.79 16.26
CA GLU A 172 20.34 15.29 17.59
C GLU A 172 20.35 16.82 17.64
N ALA A 173 21.28 17.45 16.93
CA ALA A 173 21.36 18.91 16.87
C ALA A 173 20.11 19.52 16.25
N HIS A 174 19.60 18.95 15.15
CA HIS A 174 18.36 19.40 14.51
C HIS A 174 17.12 19.12 15.37
N LEU A 175 17.08 17.97 16.05
CA LEU A 175 16.00 17.66 16.98
C LEU A 175 15.95 18.64 18.15
N ALA A 176 17.10 18.98 18.71
CA ALA A 176 17.22 19.98 19.78
C ALA A 176 16.74 21.37 19.33
N LEU A 177 17.06 21.78 18.10
CA LEU A 177 16.56 23.04 17.53
C LEU A 177 15.03 23.02 17.38
N LEU A 178 14.47 21.91 16.91
CA LEU A 178 13.02 21.78 16.82
C LEU A 178 12.38 21.88 18.21
N PHE A 179 12.82 21.07 19.17
CA PHE A 179 12.26 21.10 20.51
C PHE A 179 12.47 22.45 21.21
N GLN A 180 13.57 23.17 20.93
CA GLN A 180 13.78 24.51 21.47
C GLN A 180 12.69 25.49 21.02
N GLU A 181 12.28 25.42 19.74
CA GLU A 181 11.19 26.25 19.23
C GLU A 181 9.83 25.82 19.81
N GLN A 182 9.59 24.51 19.94
CA GLN A 182 8.29 23.95 20.31
C GLN A 182 8.01 23.94 21.82
N LEU A 183 9.04 23.86 22.66
CA LEU A 183 8.95 23.88 24.13
C LEU A 183 9.00 25.31 24.73
N TYR A 184 8.78 26.33 23.90
CA TYR A 184 8.75 27.71 24.38
C TYR A 184 7.65 27.91 25.44
N ARG A 185 8.05 28.35 26.64
CA ARG A 185 7.19 28.76 27.74
C ARG A 185 7.93 29.82 28.55
N ASP A 186 7.24 30.84 29.06
CA ASP A 186 7.89 32.00 29.69
C ASP A 186 8.72 31.65 30.95
N ASP A 187 8.41 30.52 31.61
CA ASP A 187 9.12 30.00 32.78
C ASP A 187 10.21 28.96 32.43
N ILE A 188 10.49 28.73 31.15
CA ILE A 188 11.49 27.76 30.69
C ILE A 188 12.46 28.43 29.73
N LYS A 189 13.75 28.44 30.08
CA LYS A 189 14.83 28.85 29.19
C LYS A 189 15.59 27.62 28.70
N ILE A 190 15.59 27.39 27.39
CA ILE A 190 16.27 26.25 26.76
C ILE A 190 17.65 26.68 26.26
N ILE A 191 18.68 25.89 26.60
CA ILE A 191 20.07 26.11 26.24
C ILE A 191 20.59 24.84 25.56
N ILE A 192 20.88 24.91 24.26
CA ILE A 192 21.51 23.80 23.52
C ILE A 192 23.01 23.80 23.84
N THR A 193 23.55 22.64 24.21
CA THR A 193 24.93 22.53 24.71
C THR A 193 25.59 21.20 24.38
N GLY A 194 26.91 21.23 24.21
CA GLY A 194 27.76 20.04 24.14
C GLY A 194 28.32 19.60 25.49
N ALA A 195 28.94 18.42 25.51
CA ALA A 195 29.47 17.76 26.72
C ALA A 195 30.51 18.61 27.49
N GLU A 196 31.35 19.37 26.79
CA GLU A 196 32.42 20.17 27.40
C GLU A 196 31.93 21.44 28.12
N ASN A 197 30.69 21.86 27.87
CA ASN A 197 30.16 23.14 28.36
C ASN A 197 29.33 22.99 29.64
N ILE A 198 29.02 21.76 30.06
CA ILE A 198 28.32 21.47 31.31
C ILE A 198 29.35 21.19 32.41
N TYR A 199 29.22 21.88 33.53
CA TYR A 199 30.12 21.74 34.67
C TYR A 199 29.38 21.91 36.00
N VAL A 200 30.03 21.58 37.12
CA VAL A 200 29.48 21.76 38.46
C VAL A 200 30.31 22.79 39.23
N ASP A 201 29.65 23.83 39.74
CA ASP A 201 30.23 24.81 40.65
C ASP A 201 29.32 24.98 41.87
N ASN A 202 29.90 25.08 43.07
CA ASN A 202 29.16 25.26 44.33
C ASN A 202 27.94 24.33 44.52
N ASP A 203 28.08 23.03 44.21
CA ASP A 203 27.01 22.01 44.26
C ASP A 203 25.79 22.28 43.36
N GLU A 204 25.97 23.10 42.32
CA GLU A 204 24.96 23.37 41.30
C GLU A 204 25.56 23.11 39.90
N THR A 205 24.72 22.67 38.97
CA THR A 205 25.14 22.41 37.60
C THR A 205 24.97 23.67 36.76
N PHE A 206 25.95 23.99 35.93
CA PHE A 206 25.95 25.17 35.06
C PHE A 206 26.25 24.81 33.61
N CYS A 207 25.78 25.66 32.70
CA CYS A 207 26.14 25.67 31.29
C CYS A 207 26.21 27.13 30.79
N PHE A 208 27.34 27.54 30.20
CA PHE A 208 27.58 28.93 29.77
C PHE A 208 27.16 29.97 30.83
N ASP A 209 27.55 29.74 32.09
CA ASP A 209 27.25 30.59 33.26
C ASP A 209 25.76 30.65 33.67
N ASN A 210 24.91 29.79 33.10
CA ASN A 210 23.52 29.63 33.52
C ASN A 210 23.40 28.38 34.39
N LYS A 211 22.83 28.52 35.59
CA LYS A 211 22.44 27.38 36.44
C LYS A 211 21.42 26.51 35.70
N ILE A 212 21.53 25.19 35.75
CA ILE A 212 20.67 24.23 35.05
C ILE A 212 19.87 23.40 36.05
N GLU A 213 18.56 23.33 35.85
CA GLU A 213 17.65 22.47 36.62
C GLU A 213 17.37 21.13 35.92
N ILE A 214 17.28 21.13 34.59
CA ILE A 214 16.97 19.93 33.81
C ILE A 214 18.00 19.75 32.71
N ILE A 215 18.53 18.53 32.56
CA ILE A 215 19.27 18.10 31.38
C ILE A 215 18.32 17.21 30.57
N LEU A 216 17.87 17.68 29.41
CA LEU A 216 17.27 16.81 28.40
C LEU A 216 18.41 16.15 27.62
N ARG A 217 18.53 14.84 27.77
CA ARG A 217 19.66 14.09 27.25
C ARG A 217 19.36 13.53 25.86
N LEU A 218 19.94 14.18 24.86
CA LEU A 218 20.03 13.72 23.47
C LEU A 218 21.44 13.18 23.20
N TYR A 219 22.02 12.52 24.21
CA TYR A 219 23.43 12.17 24.25
C TYR A 219 23.63 10.84 24.98
N PRO A 220 24.36 9.86 24.42
CA PRO A 220 24.24 8.50 24.93
C PRO A 220 24.97 8.26 26.25
N THR A 221 24.44 7.33 27.05
CA THR A 221 24.93 7.01 28.40
C THR A 221 26.38 6.52 28.36
N GLU A 222 26.75 5.74 27.34
CA GLU A 222 28.10 5.20 27.17
C GLU A 222 29.17 6.28 27.00
N TYR A 223 28.78 7.48 26.55
CA TYR A 223 29.66 8.62 26.28
C TYR A 223 29.64 9.70 27.36
N LEU A 224 28.92 9.50 28.47
CA LEU A 224 28.86 10.52 29.54
C LEU A 224 30.22 10.87 30.16
N TYR A 225 31.26 10.07 29.90
CA TYR A 225 32.66 10.37 30.27
C TYR A 225 33.27 11.55 29.56
N GLU A 226 32.69 12.01 28.46
CA GLU A 226 33.10 13.23 27.77
C GLU A 226 32.64 14.50 28.52
N ILE A 227 31.71 14.37 29.48
CA ILE A 227 31.21 15.51 30.27
C ILE A 227 32.14 15.76 31.45
N LYS A 228 32.69 16.97 31.52
CA LYS A 228 33.76 17.40 32.45
C LYS A 228 33.54 17.02 33.92
N ASP A 229 32.32 17.21 34.45
CA ASP A 229 31.98 16.99 35.87
C ASP A 229 30.94 15.87 36.08
N ILE A 230 30.86 14.89 35.17
CA ILE A 230 29.78 13.89 35.17
C ILE A 230 29.56 13.17 36.51
N GLN A 231 30.61 12.74 37.22
CA GLN A 231 30.45 12.08 38.52
C GLN A 231 29.74 12.98 39.54
N ARG A 232 30.06 14.28 39.54
CA ARG A 232 29.41 15.27 40.42
C ARG A 232 27.97 15.50 39.97
N ILE A 233 27.70 15.57 38.66
CA ILE A 233 26.35 15.68 38.12
C ILE A 233 25.49 14.47 38.51
N LEU A 234 26.02 13.24 38.41
CA LEU A 234 25.34 12.02 38.86
C LEU A 234 25.07 12.03 40.38
N THR A 235 26.00 12.56 41.18
CA THR A 235 25.78 12.76 42.62
C THR A 235 24.63 13.74 42.87
N LEU A 236 24.64 14.91 42.23
CA LEU A 236 23.56 15.90 42.33
C LEU A 236 22.22 15.35 41.83
N PHE A 237 22.25 14.52 40.79
CA PHE A 237 21.08 13.84 40.27
C PHE A 237 20.52 12.87 41.31
N ASN A 238 21.37 12.06 41.95
CA ASN A 238 20.99 11.15 43.03
C ASN A 238 20.38 11.88 44.23
N ASP A 239 20.90 13.07 44.54
CA ASP A 239 20.44 13.91 45.65
C ASP A 239 19.20 14.75 45.30
N ASN A 240 18.57 14.54 44.13
CA ASN A 240 17.42 15.29 43.62
C ASN A 240 17.67 16.79 43.44
N LYS A 241 18.93 17.22 43.26
CA LYS A 241 19.28 18.64 42.99
C LYS A 241 19.16 19.02 41.53
N ILE A 242 19.23 18.05 40.62
CA ILE A 242 19.05 18.21 39.16
C ILE A 242 18.20 17.07 38.61
N LEU A 243 17.49 17.33 37.52
CA LEU A 243 16.79 16.32 36.73
C LEU A 243 17.58 16.00 35.46
N ILE A 244 17.70 14.71 35.14
CA ILE A 244 18.22 14.22 33.86
C ILE A 244 17.06 13.44 33.22
N LEU A 245 16.48 14.00 32.17
CA LEU A 245 15.45 13.30 31.39
C LEU A 245 16.11 12.22 30.55
N ASN A 246 15.40 11.10 30.39
CA ASN A 246 15.98 9.81 30.02
C ASN A 246 17.10 9.45 31.00
N ASP A 247 16.67 9.12 32.23
CA ASP A 247 17.52 8.69 33.35
C ASP A 247 18.69 7.82 32.86
N PRO A 248 19.95 8.05 33.26
CA PRO A 248 21.08 7.23 32.81
C PRO A 248 20.90 5.72 33.02
N ARG A 249 20.03 5.30 33.94
CA ARG A 249 19.68 3.88 34.14
C ARG A 249 18.95 3.26 32.95
N VAL A 250 18.39 4.04 32.02
CA VAL A 250 17.70 3.52 30.82
C VAL A 250 18.59 2.74 29.85
N ILE A 251 19.91 2.86 29.97
CA ILE A 251 20.86 1.97 29.29
C ILE A 251 20.65 0.49 29.67
N ILE A 252 20.09 0.20 30.85
CA ILE A 252 19.75 -1.14 31.33
C ILE A 252 18.60 -1.71 30.48
N SER A 253 17.55 -0.93 30.25
CA SER A 253 16.39 -1.34 29.44
C SER A 253 16.70 -1.43 27.94
N GLN A 254 17.68 -0.65 27.45
CA GLN A 254 18.17 -0.71 26.06
C GLN A 254 19.13 -1.89 25.81
N CYS A 255 19.68 -2.50 26.86
CA CYS A 255 20.63 -3.61 26.73
C CYS A 255 20.00 -4.77 25.95
N LYS A 256 20.56 -5.13 24.79
CA LYS A 256 20.01 -6.22 23.95
C LYS A 256 20.01 -7.59 24.67
N ASN A 257 20.87 -7.75 25.67
CA ASN A 257 20.90 -8.92 26.55
C ASN A 257 19.65 -9.03 27.46
N LEU A 258 18.85 -7.96 27.58
CA LEU A 258 17.52 -8.03 28.19
C LEU A 258 16.67 -9.11 27.52
N TYR A 259 16.77 -9.28 26.19
CA TYR A 259 15.99 -10.30 25.50
C TYR A 259 16.40 -11.70 25.96
N SER A 260 17.70 -11.97 26.06
CA SER A 260 18.20 -13.25 26.56
C SER A 260 17.77 -13.52 27.99
N TYR A 261 17.79 -12.49 28.83
CA TYR A 261 17.31 -12.60 30.20
C TYR A 261 15.81 -12.90 30.28
N LEU A 262 14.99 -12.19 29.49
CA LEU A 262 13.55 -12.42 29.44
C LEU A 262 13.22 -13.83 28.92
N TRP A 263 13.92 -14.33 27.90
CA TRP A 263 13.78 -15.71 27.44
C TRP A 263 14.15 -16.73 28.52
N LYS A 264 15.24 -16.50 29.27
CA LYS A 264 15.54 -17.32 30.45
C LYS A 264 14.38 -17.35 31.47
N LEU A 265 13.72 -16.22 31.72
CA LEU A 265 12.58 -16.18 32.64
C LEU A 265 11.35 -16.93 32.08
N VAL A 266 11.12 -16.82 30.76
CA VAL A 266 10.07 -17.56 30.05
C VAL A 266 10.33 -19.06 30.13
N ASP A 267 11.51 -19.52 29.76
CA ASP A 267 11.89 -20.94 29.70
C ASP A 267 11.81 -21.61 31.08
N ASN A 268 12.19 -20.88 32.13
CA ASN A 268 12.13 -21.37 33.51
C ASN A 268 10.75 -21.20 34.16
N LYS A 269 9.76 -20.64 33.46
CA LYS A 269 8.44 -20.29 34.01
C LYS A 269 8.54 -19.48 35.31
N ASP A 270 9.49 -18.55 35.36
CA ASP A 270 9.83 -17.76 36.53
C ASP A 270 8.66 -16.84 36.96
N THR A 271 8.29 -16.85 38.24
CA THR A 271 7.10 -16.15 38.76
C THR A 271 7.16 -14.63 38.65
N ARG A 272 8.32 -14.05 38.34
CA ARG A 272 8.51 -12.60 38.09
C ARG A 272 7.86 -12.12 36.79
N LEU A 273 7.44 -13.04 35.94
CA LEU A 273 6.58 -12.76 34.77
C LEU A 273 5.21 -13.40 34.99
N ASN A 274 4.14 -12.69 34.66
CA ASN A 274 2.81 -13.31 34.58
C ASN A 274 2.57 -13.97 33.21
N ASP A 275 1.47 -14.70 33.07
CA ASP A 275 1.17 -15.46 31.85
C ASP A 275 1.03 -14.56 30.60
N LYS A 276 0.41 -13.39 30.75
CA LYS A 276 0.25 -12.42 29.65
C LYS A 276 1.60 -11.84 29.23
N GLU A 277 2.48 -11.53 30.17
CA GLU A 277 3.83 -11.04 29.89
C GLU A 277 4.67 -12.08 29.16
N ARG A 278 4.59 -13.36 29.56
CA ARG A 278 5.26 -14.45 28.84
C ARG A 278 4.73 -14.58 27.41
N GLU A 279 3.41 -14.52 27.24
CA GLU A 279 2.77 -14.61 25.93
C GLU A 279 3.27 -13.49 25.00
N VAL A 280 3.30 -12.24 25.50
CA VAL A 280 3.81 -11.09 24.73
C VAL A 280 5.27 -11.29 24.35
N ILE A 281 6.14 -11.72 25.28
CA ILE A 281 7.55 -11.99 24.99
C ILE A 281 7.69 -13.04 23.89
N ILE A 282 6.98 -14.18 24.02
CA ILE A 282 7.03 -15.28 23.05
C ILE A 282 6.59 -14.82 21.66
N LYS A 283 5.53 -14.00 21.59
CA LYS A 283 4.96 -13.54 20.32
C LYS A 283 5.80 -12.47 19.63
N THR A 284 6.43 -11.57 20.40
CA THR A 284 6.95 -10.31 19.84
C THR A 284 8.46 -10.10 20.01
N LEU A 285 9.16 -10.89 20.84
CA LEU A 285 10.62 -10.82 20.94
C LEU A 285 11.24 -12.05 20.27
N PRO A 286 12.16 -11.89 19.29
CA PRO A 286 12.90 -13.01 18.73
C PRO A 286 13.67 -13.76 19.81
N TYR A 287 13.75 -15.09 19.69
CA TYR A 287 14.54 -15.89 20.63
C TYR A 287 16.00 -15.41 20.64
N THR A 288 16.56 -15.15 21.82
CA THR A 288 17.88 -14.50 21.95
C THR A 288 18.71 -15.18 23.05
N GLU A 289 19.97 -15.47 22.75
CA GLU A 289 20.99 -15.97 23.68
C GLU A 289 22.18 -15.01 23.74
N GLU A 290 22.86 -14.95 24.88
CA GLU A 290 24.21 -14.38 24.94
C GLU A 290 25.15 -15.19 24.03
N LEU A 291 25.96 -14.54 23.20
CA LEU A 291 26.88 -15.24 22.31
C LEU A 291 28.10 -15.75 23.10
N THR A 292 28.40 -17.03 22.93
CA THR A 292 29.53 -17.72 23.56
C THR A 292 30.28 -18.56 22.52
N ASN A 293 31.51 -18.96 22.85
CA ASN A 293 32.28 -19.89 22.00
C ASN A 293 31.58 -21.24 21.79
N PHE A 294 30.63 -21.61 22.64
CA PHE A 294 29.88 -22.86 22.52
C PHE A 294 28.69 -22.74 21.57
N ASN A 295 27.87 -21.70 21.70
CA ASN A 295 26.68 -21.54 20.87
C ASN A 295 26.95 -20.88 19.50
N ILE A 296 28.11 -20.24 19.29
CA ILE A 296 28.48 -19.73 17.97
C ILE A 296 28.55 -20.85 16.91
N GLU A 297 28.91 -22.08 17.29
CA GLU A 297 28.93 -23.24 16.39
C GLU A 297 27.52 -23.60 15.88
N LYS A 298 26.47 -23.32 16.66
CA LYS A 298 25.07 -23.47 16.21
C LYS A 298 24.79 -22.56 15.01
N SER A 299 25.31 -21.32 15.07
CA SER A 299 25.15 -20.31 14.01
C SER A 299 25.94 -20.64 12.74
N ILE A 300 27.02 -21.40 12.85
CA ILE A 300 27.76 -21.90 11.68
C ILE A 300 26.95 -22.99 10.97
N LYS A 301 26.36 -23.92 11.74
CA LYS A 301 25.58 -25.04 11.18
C LYS A 301 24.26 -24.58 10.54
N ASN A 302 23.60 -23.59 11.14
CA ASN A 302 22.26 -23.13 10.73
C ASN A 302 22.27 -21.61 10.46
N LYS A 303 23.20 -21.13 9.62
CA LYS A 303 23.44 -19.68 9.46
C LYS A 303 22.19 -18.86 9.12
N ASN A 304 21.30 -19.42 8.32
CA ASN A 304 20.12 -18.71 7.83
C ASN A 304 19.08 -18.43 8.93
N ASP A 305 19.21 -19.06 10.10
CA ASP A 305 18.28 -18.94 11.21
C ASP A 305 18.72 -17.88 12.23
N PHE A 306 19.86 -17.22 12.04
CA PHE A 306 20.47 -16.37 13.06
C PHE A 306 20.93 -15.00 12.57
N VAL A 307 20.86 -14.05 13.52
CA VAL A 307 21.48 -12.73 13.49
C VAL A 307 22.45 -12.64 14.65
N ILE A 308 23.68 -12.18 14.40
CA ILE A 308 24.66 -11.86 15.43
C ILE A 308 24.85 -10.35 15.44
N LYS A 309 24.68 -9.73 16.62
CA LYS A 309 24.82 -8.27 16.78
C LYS A 309 25.37 -7.93 18.16
N PRO A 310 26.10 -6.82 18.32
CA PRO A 310 26.65 -6.44 19.61
C PRO A 310 25.56 -6.06 20.60
N ILE A 311 25.85 -6.22 21.90
CA ILE A 311 24.87 -5.88 22.95
C ILE A 311 24.58 -4.38 22.96
N TYR A 312 25.63 -3.57 22.85
CA TYR A 312 25.55 -2.14 22.59
C TYR A 312 26.14 -1.86 21.21
N GLY A 313 25.31 -1.34 20.32
CA GLY A 313 25.64 -1.02 18.93
C GLY A 313 24.67 -0.01 18.38
N ARG A 314 25.10 0.76 17.38
CA ARG A 314 24.34 1.84 16.75
C ARG A 314 24.45 1.73 15.22
N TYR A 315 23.50 2.32 14.50
CA TYR A 315 23.53 2.47 13.03
C TYR A 315 23.83 1.17 12.25
N SER A 316 23.29 0.03 12.72
CA SER A 316 23.51 -1.29 12.13
C SER A 316 24.99 -1.74 12.04
N GLU A 317 25.90 -1.08 12.76
CA GLU A 317 27.30 -1.48 12.85
C GLU A 317 27.45 -2.86 13.51
N ASP A 318 28.25 -3.72 12.89
CA ASP A 318 28.49 -5.10 13.30
C ASP A 318 27.22 -5.96 13.46
N VAL A 319 26.20 -5.70 12.63
CA VAL A 319 25.01 -6.56 12.53
C VAL A 319 25.17 -7.55 11.38
N PHE A 320 25.32 -8.83 11.73
CA PHE A 320 25.54 -9.90 10.77
C PHE A 320 24.29 -10.79 10.67
N ILE A 321 23.63 -10.77 9.52
CA ILE A 321 22.44 -11.60 9.24
C ILE A 321 22.87 -12.78 8.36
N GLY A 322 22.84 -14.00 8.90
CA GLY A 322 23.43 -15.14 8.19
C GLY A 322 22.71 -15.52 6.90
N SER A 323 21.42 -15.22 6.78
CA SER A 323 20.64 -15.40 5.54
C SER A 323 21.05 -14.47 4.40
N LEU A 324 21.70 -13.35 4.70
CA LEU A 324 22.20 -12.39 3.68
C LEU A 324 23.65 -12.65 3.25
N HIS A 325 24.38 -13.51 3.98
CA HIS A 325 25.77 -13.83 3.68
C HIS A 325 25.86 -15.11 2.84
N SER A 326 26.78 -15.17 1.89
CA SER A 326 27.26 -16.45 1.37
C SER A 326 27.99 -17.24 2.46
N GLU A 327 28.20 -18.54 2.27
CA GLU A 327 28.96 -19.37 3.22
C GLU A 327 30.33 -18.77 3.56
N LYS A 328 31.06 -18.30 2.54
CA LYS A 328 32.38 -17.69 2.71
C LYS A 328 32.34 -16.37 3.48
N GLU A 329 31.37 -15.51 3.20
CA GLU A 329 31.21 -14.24 3.91
C GLU A 329 30.80 -14.47 5.37
N TRP A 330 29.97 -15.50 5.62
CA TRP A 330 29.59 -15.89 6.97
C TRP A 330 30.80 -16.43 7.75
N GLU A 331 31.62 -17.29 7.16
CA GLU A 331 32.87 -17.76 7.77
C GLU A 331 33.80 -16.60 8.16
N GLN A 332 33.94 -15.60 7.30
CA GLN A 332 34.72 -14.39 7.58
C GLN A 332 34.13 -13.58 8.74
N SER A 333 32.81 -13.39 8.73
CA SER A 333 32.08 -12.68 9.79
C SER A 333 32.25 -13.39 11.14
N ILE A 334 32.11 -14.72 11.17
CA ILE A 334 32.34 -15.54 12.36
C ILE A 334 33.80 -15.45 12.82
N GLY A 335 34.76 -15.43 11.89
CA GLY A 335 36.17 -15.22 12.23
C GLY A 335 36.42 -13.87 12.91
N TYR A 336 35.82 -12.79 12.39
CA TYR A 336 35.85 -11.46 13.00
C TYR A 336 35.20 -11.49 14.40
N ILE A 337 33.98 -12.04 14.52
CA ILE A 337 33.24 -12.13 15.79
C ILE A 337 34.04 -12.90 16.84
N LYS A 338 34.66 -14.04 16.50
CA LYS A 338 35.49 -14.82 17.44
C LYS A 338 36.67 -14.03 17.99
N ASN A 339 37.23 -13.11 17.20
CA ASN A 339 38.32 -12.25 17.63
C ASN A 339 37.82 -11.09 18.52
N GLU A 340 36.67 -10.51 18.19
CA GLU A 340 36.14 -9.31 18.86
C GLU A 340 35.27 -9.61 20.09
N MET A 341 34.65 -10.79 20.19
CA MET A 341 33.64 -11.07 21.21
C MET A 341 34.15 -11.02 22.67
N ASN A 342 35.46 -11.11 22.87
CA ASN A 342 36.09 -10.92 24.18
C ASN A 342 36.28 -9.44 24.57
N ILE A 343 36.22 -8.53 23.59
CA ILE A 343 36.37 -7.08 23.75
C ILE A 343 34.98 -6.42 23.74
N LYS A 344 34.16 -6.77 22.76
CA LYS A 344 32.80 -6.25 22.52
C LYS A 344 31.83 -7.43 22.53
N PRO A 345 31.00 -7.60 23.57
CA PRO A 345 30.13 -8.78 23.66
C PRO A 345 28.95 -8.70 22.68
N PHE A 346 28.54 -9.87 22.18
CA PHE A 346 27.50 -10.05 21.17
C PHE A 346 26.34 -10.90 21.69
N ILE A 347 25.20 -10.81 21.01
CA ILE A 347 24.07 -11.75 21.15
C ILE A 347 23.92 -12.61 19.90
N LEU A 348 23.37 -13.81 20.09
CA LEU A 348 22.87 -14.67 19.04
C LEU A 348 21.33 -14.61 19.07
N GLN A 349 20.71 -14.11 18.01
CA GLN A 349 19.27 -13.91 17.93
C GLN A 349 18.67 -14.67 16.76
N GLU A 350 17.46 -15.20 16.93
CA GLU A 350 16.63 -15.78 15.86
C GLU A 350 16.43 -14.77 14.73
N PHE A 351 16.73 -15.17 13.51
CA PHE A 351 16.39 -14.40 12.33
C PHE A 351 14.88 -14.52 12.03
N CYS A 352 14.19 -13.38 12.05
CA CYS A 352 12.77 -13.28 11.69
C CYS A 352 12.67 -12.64 10.30
N LYS A 353 12.01 -13.32 9.35
CA LYS A 353 11.83 -12.76 8.01
C LYS A 353 10.84 -11.60 8.06
N GLN A 354 11.26 -10.47 7.51
CA GLN A 354 10.46 -9.24 7.47
C GLN A 354 9.52 -9.31 6.26
N LYS A 355 8.28 -8.85 6.43
CA LYS A 355 7.36 -8.67 5.30
C LYS A 355 7.86 -7.55 4.42
N ARG A 356 7.91 -7.82 3.12
CA ARG A 356 8.22 -6.82 2.10
C ARG A 356 6.90 -6.28 1.56
N GLU A 357 6.69 -4.98 1.69
CA GLU A 357 5.38 -4.37 1.48
C GLU A 357 5.45 -3.28 0.43
N LEU A 358 4.32 -3.07 -0.26
CA LEU A 358 4.18 -2.01 -1.23
C LEU A 358 4.15 -0.65 -0.51
N SER A 359 5.01 0.25 -0.96
CA SER A 359 5.04 1.65 -0.55
C SER A 359 5.39 2.52 -1.76
N TYR A 360 5.32 3.83 -1.59
CA TYR A 360 5.68 4.77 -2.65
C TYR A 360 6.89 5.57 -2.22
N TYR A 361 7.92 5.60 -3.07
CA TYR A 361 9.14 6.38 -2.90
C TYR A 361 9.10 7.60 -3.82
N TYR A 362 9.48 8.77 -3.32
CA TYR A 362 9.58 9.97 -4.16
C TYR A 362 11.02 10.16 -4.61
N ASP A 363 11.26 10.25 -5.93
CA ASP A 363 12.62 10.43 -6.48
C ASP A 363 13.02 11.90 -6.70
N GLY A 364 12.22 12.84 -6.17
CA GLY A 364 12.39 14.28 -6.35
C GLY A 364 11.62 14.84 -7.55
N ASN A 365 11.07 13.97 -8.39
CA ASN A 365 10.21 14.34 -9.52
C ASN A 365 8.90 13.53 -9.56
N PHE A 366 8.98 12.22 -9.31
CA PHE A 366 7.87 11.28 -9.45
C PHE A 366 7.81 10.29 -8.28
N ARG A 367 6.60 9.90 -7.88
CA ARG A 367 6.38 8.84 -6.88
C ARG A 367 6.40 7.47 -7.54
N ARG A 368 7.25 6.55 -7.11
CA ARG A 368 7.33 5.20 -7.66
C ARG A 368 6.80 4.20 -6.66
N SER A 369 5.91 3.33 -7.12
CA SER A 369 5.54 2.14 -6.37
C SER A 369 6.76 1.23 -6.26
N THR A 370 7.12 0.85 -5.04
CA THR A 370 8.25 -0.03 -4.76
C THR A 370 7.93 -0.94 -3.58
N LYS A 371 8.60 -2.09 -3.52
CA LYS A 371 8.50 -3.01 -2.40
C LYS A 371 9.67 -2.79 -1.45
N GLY A 372 9.38 -2.43 -0.21
CA GLY A 372 10.37 -2.17 0.83
C GLY A 372 10.08 -2.93 2.13
N TYR A 373 11.09 -3.03 2.99
CA TYR A 373 10.96 -3.54 4.35
C TYR A 373 10.74 -2.37 5.31
N GLY A 374 9.61 -2.39 6.03
CA GLY A 374 9.24 -1.35 6.98
C GLY A 374 9.84 -1.60 8.36
N ASN A 375 10.67 -0.67 8.85
CA ASN A 375 11.02 -0.55 10.27
C ASN A 375 10.03 0.41 10.94
N TYR A 376 9.12 -0.14 11.72
CA TYR A 376 8.06 0.55 12.45
C TYR A 376 8.58 0.95 13.84
N GLY A 377 9.08 2.18 13.95
CA GLY A 377 9.48 2.78 15.22
C GLY A 377 8.26 3.18 16.06
N VAL A 378 7.93 2.39 17.08
CA VAL A 378 6.82 2.65 18.02
C VAL A 378 7.32 3.57 19.14
N PHE A 379 6.80 4.79 19.24
CA PHE A 379 7.23 5.78 20.22
C PHE A 379 6.41 5.72 21.49
N LEU A 380 7.10 5.64 22.63
CA LEU A 380 6.50 5.75 23.95
C LEU A 380 7.01 7.00 24.66
N SER A 381 6.17 7.57 25.53
CA SER A 381 6.51 8.69 26.41
C SER A 381 5.60 8.63 27.63
N ASN A 382 6.19 8.74 28.83
CA ASN A 382 5.46 8.51 30.09
C ASN A 382 4.69 7.17 30.10
N ASP A 383 5.36 6.10 29.66
CA ASP A 383 4.85 4.71 29.60
C ASP A 383 3.67 4.46 28.63
N GLU A 384 3.27 5.48 27.87
CA GLU A 384 2.19 5.41 26.90
C GLU A 384 2.72 5.50 25.47
N VAL A 385 2.10 4.77 24.53
CA VAL A 385 2.43 4.88 23.11
C VAL A 385 1.83 6.18 22.57
N ILE A 386 2.68 7.05 22.03
CA ILE A 386 2.30 8.39 21.57
C ILE A 386 2.25 8.52 20.05
N GLY A 387 2.92 7.64 19.31
CA GLY A 387 2.93 7.63 17.84
C GLY A 387 3.81 6.53 17.26
N MET A 388 3.92 6.50 15.93
CA MET A 388 4.69 5.52 15.18
C MET A 388 5.23 6.11 13.87
N CYS A 389 6.48 5.80 13.55
CA CYS A 389 7.12 6.15 12.28
C CYS A 389 7.52 4.89 11.53
N VAL A 390 7.40 4.87 10.20
CA VAL A 390 7.88 3.78 9.36
C VAL A 390 9.03 4.29 8.51
N ARG A 391 10.14 3.56 8.53
CA ARG A 391 11.28 3.77 7.63
C ARG A 391 11.35 2.60 6.67
N TRP A 392 11.19 2.88 5.38
CA TRP A 392 11.25 1.91 4.30
C TRP A 392 12.67 1.72 3.82
N ASN A 393 13.05 0.46 3.65
CA ASN A 393 14.38 0.06 3.21
C ASN A 393 14.27 -0.88 2.01
N PRO A 394 15.11 -0.75 0.97
CA PRO A 394 15.16 -1.72 -0.12
C PRO A 394 15.57 -3.13 0.34
N ASP A 395 16.37 -3.20 1.40
CA ASP A 395 16.92 -4.42 2.00
C ASP A 395 16.64 -4.49 3.51
N TYR A 396 16.98 -5.61 4.14
CA TYR A 396 16.78 -5.87 5.58
C TYR A 396 17.51 -4.90 6.51
N LEU A 397 18.60 -4.29 6.04
CA LEU A 397 19.41 -3.34 6.81
C LEU A 397 19.09 -1.91 6.38
N THR A 398 19.03 -1.02 7.36
CA THR A 398 18.80 0.41 7.11
C THR A 398 20.06 1.05 6.55
N VAL A 399 19.89 1.76 5.44
CA VAL A 399 20.94 2.54 4.78
C VAL A 399 20.40 3.93 4.52
N ASP A 400 20.94 4.93 5.21
CA ASP A 400 20.41 6.30 5.22
C ASP A 400 20.30 6.93 3.81
N ASP A 401 21.17 6.53 2.88
CA ASP A 401 21.16 7.06 1.50
C ASP A 401 19.90 6.69 0.72
N TYR A 402 19.22 5.57 1.04
CA TYR A 402 18.05 5.07 0.29
C TYR A 402 16.82 4.82 1.16
N THR A 403 16.84 5.27 2.41
CA THR A 403 15.72 5.13 3.34
C THR A 403 14.74 6.30 3.16
N TRP A 404 13.45 6.02 3.18
CA TRP A 404 12.40 7.04 3.19
C TRP A 404 11.33 6.72 4.20
N PHE A 405 10.61 7.73 4.68
CA PHE A 405 9.47 7.56 5.56
C PHE A 405 8.17 8.00 4.88
N THR A 406 7.05 7.46 5.34
CA THR A 406 5.69 7.79 4.88
C THR A 406 4.78 7.99 6.08
N PRO A 407 3.69 8.78 5.95
CA PRO A 407 2.64 8.80 6.96
C PRO A 407 2.03 7.40 7.12
N ILE A 408 1.59 7.07 8.33
CA ILE A 408 0.93 5.79 8.60
C ILE A 408 -0.52 6.03 8.97
N GLY A 409 -1.40 5.42 8.19
CA GLY A 409 -2.81 5.27 8.53
C GLY A 409 -3.13 3.86 9.03
N VAL A 410 -4.28 3.71 9.68
CA VAL A 410 -4.82 2.41 10.07
C VAL A 410 -6.16 2.19 9.38
N LYS A 411 -6.39 1.02 8.79
CA LYS A 411 -7.69 0.69 8.22
C LYS A 411 -7.93 -0.81 8.19
N GLU A 412 -9.19 -1.17 8.04
CA GLU A 412 -9.57 -2.54 7.73
C GLU A 412 -9.34 -2.86 6.25
N GLU A 413 -9.10 -4.13 5.98
CA GLU A 413 -9.03 -4.61 4.60
C GLU A 413 -10.41 -4.78 4.00
N VAL A 414 -10.73 -3.93 3.03
CA VAL A 414 -11.95 -4.05 2.22
C VAL A 414 -11.88 -5.16 1.16
N PHE A 415 -10.68 -5.63 0.83
CA PHE A 415 -10.41 -6.69 -0.14
C PHE A 415 -9.48 -7.71 0.51
N LYS A 416 -9.84 -9.01 0.45
CA LYS A 416 -9.06 -10.10 1.02
C LYS A 416 -8.96 -11.25 0.02
N GLU A 417 -7.79 -11.85 -0.09
CA GLU A 417 -7.63 -13.12 -0.82
C GLU A 417 -7.79 -14.27 0.19
N LYS A 418 -8.72 -15.19 -0.08
CA LYS A 418 -8.98 -16.38 0.73
C LYS A 418 -8.44 -17.59 -0.03
N ASP A 419 -7.43 -18.23 0.54
CA ASP A 419 -6.92 -19.50 0.04
C ASP A 419 -8.03 -20.57 0.05
N THR A 420 -7.98 -21.46 -0.94
CA THR A 420 -8.84 -22.65 -1.03
C THR A 420 -7.94 -23.88 -1.07
N ASP A 421 -8.52 -25.06 -0.80
CA ASP A 421 -7.80 -26.34 -0.94
C ASP A 421 -7.71 -26.82 -2.40
N LEU A 422 -8.11 -25.98 -3.36
CA LEU A 422 -8.19 -26.31 -4.78
C LEU A 422 -6.90 -25.95 -5.51
N TYR A 423 -6.37 -26.90 -6.29
CA TYR A 423 -5.22 -26.66 -7.17
C TYR A 423 -5.68 -26.55 -8.62
N ILE A 424 -4.92 -25.85 -9.46
CA ILE A 424 -5.30 -25.62 -10.85
C ILE A 424 -5.38 -26.95 -11.62
N GLU A 425 -4.50 -27.89 -11.29
CA GLU A 425 -4.42 -29.23 -11.87
C GLU A 425 -5.69 -30.06 -11.63
N ASP A 426 -6.44 -29.78 -10.55
CA ASP A 426 -7.68 -30.49 -10.21
C ASP A 426 -8.84 -30.11 -11.14
N ILE A 427 -8.82 -28.88 -11.68
CA ILE A 427 -9.92 -28.30 -12.46
C ILE A 427 -9.54 -27.97 -13.90
N GLU A 428 -8.26 -28.05 -14.27
CA GLU A 428 -7.76 -27.73 -15.61
C GLU A 428 -8.56 -28.44 -16.70
N THR A 429 -8.75 -29.76 -16.56
CA THR A 429 -9.50 -30.55 -17.56
C THR A 429 -10.97 -30.11 -17.66
N LYS A 430 -11.61 -29.77 -16.54
CA LYS A 430 -13.00 -29.26 -16.52
C LYS A 430 -13.07 -27.88 -17.18
N ILE A 431 -12.10 -27.00 -16.93
CA ILE A 431 -12.03 -25.67 -17.55
C ILE A 431 -11.89 -25.80 -19.07
N VAL A 432 -11.01 -26.68 -19.56
CA VAL A 432 -10.84 -26.90 -21.01
C VAL A 432 -12.09 -27.52 -21.63
N ILE A 433 -12.65 -28.57 -21.03
CA ILE A 433 -13.73 -29.36 -21.65
C ILE A 433 -15.09 -28.70 -21.44
N ASP A 434 -15.48 -28.40 -20.20
CA ASP A 434 -16.81 -27.89 -19.87
C ASP A 434 -16.88 -26.36 -20.06
N GLY A 435 -15.78 -25.67 -19.73
CA GLY A 435 -15.63 -24.23 -19.92
C GLY A 435 -15.31 -23.83 -21.35
N GLU A 436 -14.76 -24.74 -22.17
CA GLU A 436 -14.17 -24.43 -23.49
C GLU A 436 -13.13 -23.30 -23.43
N PHE A 437 -12.39 -23.22 -22.31
CA PHE A 437 -11.38 -22.20 -22.07
C PHE A 437 -9.98 -22.82 -22.12
N THR A 438 -9.18 -22.44 -23.11
CA THR A 438 -7.83 -22.97 -23.33
C THR A 438 -6.72 -22.05 -22.83
N GLY A 439 -7.05 -20.85 -22.34
CA GLY A 439 -6.10 -19.83 -21.86
C GLY A 439 -5.63 -20.03 -20.42
N ILE A 440 -5.45 -21.27 -19.96
CA ILE A 440 -5.24 -21.60 -18.53
C ILE A 440 -3.86 -21.15 -18.03
N TYR A 441 -2.89 -21.00 -18.93
CA TYR A 441 -1.54 -20.54 -18.61
C TYR A 441 -1.20 -19.28 -19.41
N SER A 442 -0.55 -18.33 -18.73
CA SER A 442 0.15 -17.21 -19.37
C SER A 442 1.65 -17.44 -19.18
N HIS A 443 2.36 -17.68 -20.27
CA HIS A 443 3.76 -18.11 -20.24
C HIS A 443 3.98 -19.39 -19.41
N ASP A 444 4.75 -19.32 -18.34
CA ASP A 444 5.10 -20.43 -17.44
C ASP A 444 4.27 -20.44 -16.14
N LYS A 445 3.22 -19.61 -16.06
CA LYS A 445 2.41 -19.43 -14.84
C LYS A 445 0.92 -19.65 -15.09
N PRO A 446 0.18 -20.21 -14.12
CA PRO A 446 -1.27 -20.26 -14.18
C PRO A 446 -1.86 -18.85 -14.33
N TYR A 447 -2.74 -18.68 -15.31
CA TYR A 447 -3.54 -17.46 -15.48
C TYR A 447 -4.69 -17.39 -14.47
N ILE A 448 -5.21 -18.55 -14.05
CA ILE A 448 -6.35 -18.65 -13.12
C ILE A 448 -5.83 -18.86 -11.70
N LYS A 449 -6.24 -18.00 -10.77
CA LYS A 449 -6.09 -18.23 -9.33
C LYS A 449 -7.24 -19.10 -8.81
N THR A 450 -6.90 -20.10 -7.99
CA THR A 450 -7.88 -20.95 -7.28
C THR A 450 -8.30 -20.38 -5.93
N SER A 451 -7.58 -19.40 -5.41
CA SER A 451 -8.02 -18.57 -4.28
C SER A 451 -9.22 -17.71 -4.67
N LEU A 452 -9.99 -17.28 -3.67
CA LEU A 452 -11.15 -16.40 -3.84
C LEU A 452 -10.82 -14.98 -3.40
N ALA A 453 -11.17 -14.00 -4.22
CA ALA A 453 -11.17 -12.60 -3.82
C ALA A 453 -12.48 -12.29 -3.09
N ILE A 454 -12.40 -11.73 -1.89
CA ILE A 454 -13.55 -11.32 -1.08
C ILE A 454 -13.57 -9.80 -0.98
N LEU A 455 -14.65 -9.17 -1.45
CA LEU A 455 -14.89 -7.73 -1.32
C LEU A 455 -15.93 -7.48 -0.23
N GLU A 456 -15.66 -6.52 0.66
CA GLU A 456 -16.61 -6.11 1.71
C GLU A 456 -17.97 -5.69 1.12
N GLU A 457 -19.06 -6.08 1.80
CA GLU A 457 -20.44 -5.81 1.36
C GLU A 457 -20.70 -4.34 1.02
N GLU A 458 -20.26 -3.44 1.90
CA GLU A 458 -20.43 -1.99 1.73
C GLU A 458 -19.68 -1.48 0.51
N LYS A 459 -18.47 -2.00 0.26
CA LYS A 459 -17.68 -1.63 -0.92
C LYS A 459 -18.23 -2.19 -2.21
N PHE A 460 -18.77 -3.41 -2.20
CA PHE A 460 -19.48 -3.94 -3.36
C PHE A 460 -20.77 -3.16 -3.65
N SER A 461 -21.52 -2.81 -2.60
CA SER A 461 -22.74 -2.01 -2.74
C SER A 461 -22.45 -0.62 -3.31
N GLU A 462 -21.35 0.01 -2.85
CA GLU A 462 -20.85 1.26 -3.42
C GLU A 462 -20.46 1.10 -4.91
N LEU A 463 -19.72 0.04 -5.25
CA LEU A 463 -19.28 -0.23 -6.62
C LEU A 463 -20.47 -0.41 -7.58
N LYS A 464 -21.48 -1.19 -7.16
CA LYS A 464 -22.71 -1.40 -7.92
C LYS A 464 -23.47 -0.09 -8.11
N TYR A 465 -23.70 0.67 -7.02
CA TYR A 465 -24.36 1.97 -7.08
C TYR A 465 -23.62 2.96 -7.99
N ALA A 466 -22.29 3.05 -7.86
CA ALA A 466 -21.46 3.92 -8.67
C ALA A 466 -21.54 3.52 -10.15
N SER A 467 -21.53 2.22 -10.46
CA SER A 467 -21.69 1.70 -11.81
C SER A 467 -23.03 2.12 -12.42
N GLU A 468 -24.14 1.88 -11.72
CA GLU A 468 -25.48 2.23 -12.20
C GLU A 468 -25.64 3.75 -12.40
N LYS A 469 -25.13 4.56 -11.48
CA LYS A 469 -25.19 6.03 -11.59
C LYS A 469 -24.30 6.60 -12.69
N LEU A 470 -23.12 6.04 -12.89
CA LEU A 470 -22.28 6.44 -14.01
C LEU A 470 -22.90 6.04 -15.34
N LEU A 471 -23.58 4.89 -15.45
CA LEU A 471 -24.30 4.51 -16.67
C LEU A 471 -25.40 5.51 -17.03
N GLU A 472 -26.16 6.03 -16.07
CA GLU A 472 -27.14 7.12 -16.31
C GLU A 472 -26.45 8.36 -16.91
N ILE A 473 -25.31 8.77 -16.34
CA ILE A 473 -24.50 9.92 -16.81
C ILE A 473 -23.91 9.64 -18.20
N PHE A 474 -23.44 8.43 -18.44
CA PHE A 474 -22.85 8.02 -19.71
C PHE A 474 -23.90 7.99 -20.82
N LYS A 475 -25.12 7.50 -20.53
CA LYS A 475 -26.24 7.55 -21.46
C LYS A 475 -26.61 8.99 -21.82
N LYS A 476 -26.74 9.86 -20.82
CA LYS A 476 -26.99 11.30 -21.02
C LYS A 476 -25.91 11.96 -21.88
N THR A 477 -24.65 11.65 -21.60
CA THR A 477 -23.49 12.20 -22.32
C THR A 477 -23.45 11.69 -23.75
N ARG A 478 -23.55 10.36 -23.95
CA ARG A 478 -23.58 9.72 -25.26
C ARG A 478 -24.67 10.30 -26.14
N ASN A 479 -25.90 10.47 -25.62
CA ASN A 479 -27.00 11.07 -26.39
C ASN A 479 -26.67 12.48 -26.86
N HIS A 480 -26.09 13.31 -25.98
CA HIS A 480 -25.65 14.65 -26.35
C HIS A 480 -24.58 14.63 -27.46
N LEU A 481 -23.63 13.69 -27.40
CA LEU A 481 -22.60 13.53 -28.43
C LEU A 481 -23.19 13.02 -29.74
N LEU A 482 -24.14 12.09 -29.71
CA LEU A 482 -24.85 11.58 -30.89
C LEU A 482 -25.64 12.69 -31.60
N ASP A 483 -26.40 13.49 -30.85
CA ASP A 483 -27.16 14.63 -31.39
C ASP A 483 -26.26 15.65 -32.11
N ASN A 484 -24.98 15.70 -31.72
CA ASN A 484 -23.99 16.65 -32.21
C ASN A 484 -22.77 15.95 -32.85
N ILE A 485 -22.94 14.73 -33.38
CA ILE A 485 -21.82 13.85 -33.74
C ILE A 485 -20.82 14.46 -34.71
N ASN A 486 -21.29 15.31 -35.63
CA ASN A 486 -20.45 16.02 -36.60
C ASN A 486 -19.41 16.96 -35.92
N LEU A 487 -19.62 17.37 -34.66
CA LEU A 487 -18.69 18.20 -33.90
C LEU A 487 -17.68 17.37 -33.10
N TYR A 488 -18.00 16.10 -32.85
CA TYR A 488 -17.27 15.24 -31.93
C TYR A 488 -16.55 14.06 -32.60
N GLU A 489 -16.89 13.71 -33.85
CA GLU A 489 -16.30 12.55 -34.53
C GLU A 489 -14.77 12.62 -34.63
N ASP A 490 -14.23 13.81 -34.89
CA ASP A 490 -12.78 14.07 -34.89
C ASP A 490 -12.18 13.89 -33.48
N ILE A 491 -12.81 14.49 -32.47
CA ILE A 491 -12.33 14.47 -31.06
C ILE A 491 -12.34 13.05 -30.48
N LEU A 492 -13.30 12.23 -30.91
CA LEU A 492 -13.44 10.83 -30.52
C LEU A 492 -12.56 9.89 -31.35
N SER A 493 -11.90 10.39 -32.41
CA SER A 493 -11.12 9.65 -33.42
C SER A 493 -11.93 8.58 -34.18
N ILE A 494 -13.21 8.86 -34.49
CA ILE A 494 -14.17 7.91 -35.12
C ILE A 494 -14.69 8.39 -36.48
N ASN A 495 -13.89 9.18 -37.18
CA ASN A 495 -14.25 9.81 -38.45
C ASN A 495 -14.80 8.81 -39.47
N GLY A 496 -15.95 9.17 -40.06
CA GLY A 496 -16.65 8.35 -41.06
C GLY A 496 -17.74 7.44 -40.49
N LEU A 497 -17.82 7.25 -39.16
CA LEU A 497 -18.93 6.52 -38.54
C LEU A 497 -20.13 7.42 -38.18
N GLY A 498 -19.95 8.73 -38.09
CA GLY A 498 -20.97 9.64 -37.56
C GLY A 498 -22.31 9.63 -38.32
N GLN A 499 -22.30 9.45 -39.64
CA GLN A 499 -23.54 9.30 -40.41
C GLN A 499 -24.29 8.00 -40.12
N LEU A 500 -23.57 6.89 -39.94
CA LEU A 500 -24.16 5.58 -39.64
C LEU A 500 -24.84 5.58 -38.25
N MET A 501 -24.25 6.31 -37.30
CA MET A 501 -24.79 6.45 -35.94
C MET A 501 -26.13 7.18 -35.87
N LYS A 502 -26.51 7.98 -36.88
CA LYS A 502 -27.81 8.70 -36.89
C LYS A 502 -29.01 7.78 -37.10
N LYS A 503 -28.79 6.55 -37.58
CA LYS A 503 -29.82 5.51 -37.76
C LYS A 503 -29.92 4.63 -36.51
N GLU A 504 -30.05 5.25 -35.34
CA GLU A 504 -30.09 4.54 -34.06
C GLU A 504 -31.38 3.72 -33.95
N LEU A 505 -31.23 2.40 -33.81
CA LEU A 505 -32.35 1.46 -33.67
C LEU A 505 -32.73 1.17 -32.22
N SER A 506 -31.90 1.58 -31.25
CA SER A 506 -32.16 1.39 -29.82
C SER A 506 -31.57 2.51 -28.97
N SER A 507 -32.31 2.92 -27.94
CA SER A 507 -31.85 3.94 -26.98
C SER A 507 -30.94 3.39 -25.88
N GLU A 508 -30.77 2.07 -25.76
CA GLU A 508 -29.96 1.41 -24.74
C GLU A 508 -28.46 1.66 -24.93
N LEU A 509 -27.67 1.65 -23.85
CA LEU A 509 -26.23 1.90 -23.92
C LEU A 509 -25.44 0.84 -24.68
N SER A 510 -25.69 -0.45 -24.43
CA SER A 510 -24.92 -1.55 -25.03
C SER A 510 -25.67 -2.88 -24.98
N PHE A 511 -25.27 -3.87 -25.80
CA PHE A 511 -25.64 -5.26 -25.54
C PHE A 511 -24.84 -5.77 -24.33
N ILE A 512 -23.52 -5.57 -24.35
CA ILE A 512 -22.64 -5.85 -23.23
C ILE A 512 -21.42 -4.90 -23.25
N GLY A 513 -21.07 -4.34 -22.09
CA GLY A 513 -19.84 -3.57 -21.93
C GLY A 513 -19.23 -3.78 -20.56
N ARG A 514 -18.03 -3.26 -20.33
CA ARG A 514 -17.31 -3.37 -19.05
C ARG A 514 -16.69 -2.04 -18.65
N MET A 515 -16.78 -1.67 -17.38
CA MET A 515 -16.04 -0.54 -16.79
C MET A 515 -14.91 -1.09 -15.93
N ASP A 516 -13.69 -0.60 -16.09
CA ASP A 516 -12.54 -1.10 -15.33
C ASP A 516 -12.28 -0.21 -14.11
N TRP A 517 -12.51 -0.77 -12.91
CA TRP A 517 -12.42 -0.07 -11.63
C TRP A 517 -11.20 -0.48 -10.83
N ILE A 518 -10.67 0.46 -10.05
CA ILE A 518 -9.64 0.24 -9.04
C ILE A 518 -10.01 0.92 -7.72
N LEU A 519 -9.37 0.51 -6.64
CA LEU A 519 -9.35 1.23 -5.38
C LEU A 519 -8.07 2.07 -5.28
N ASP A 520 -8.22 3.35 -4.93
CA ASP A 520 -7.07 4.13 -4.51
C ASP A 520 -6.56 3.69 -3.12
N ILE A 521 -5.40 4.20 -2.71
CA ILE A 521 -4.82 3.93 -1.39
C ILE A 521 -5.75 4.29 -0.21
N HIS A 522 -6.77 5.13 -0.41
CA HIS A 522 -7.78 5.51 0.59
C HIS A 522 -9.08 4.69 0.48
N ASP A 523 -9.07 3.61 -0.32
CA ASP A 523 -10.23 2.77 -0.64
C ASP A 523 -11.36 3.51 -1.37
N ASN A 524 -11.09 4.58 -2.12
CA ASN A 524 -12.10 5.16 -3.01
C ASN A 524 -12.08 4.47 -4.37
N TRP A 525 -13.27 4.17 -4.90
CA TRP A 525 -13.44 3.64 -6.25
C TRP A 525 -13.05 4.68 -7.31
N LYS A 526 -12.30 4.25 -8.31
CA LYS A 526 -12.02 5.02 -9.54
C LYS A 526 -12.23 4.15 -10.77
N VAL A 527 -13.01 4.63 -11.73
CA VAL A 527 -13.14 4.01 -13.06
C VAL A 527 -12.08 4.58 -13.99
N LEU A 528 -11.31 3.72 -14.63
CA LEU A 528 -10.16 4.13 -15.46
C LEU A 528 -10.48 4.21 -16.94
N GLU A 529 -11.40 3.36 -17.42
CA GLU A 529 -11.86 3.30 -18.80
C GLU A 529 -13.18 2.51 -18.93
N ILE A 530 -13.80 2.60 -20.11
CA ILE A 530 -14.97 1.84 -20.52
C ILE A 530 -14.57 1.00 -21.74
N ASN A 531 -14.84 -0.30 -21.67
CA ASN A 531 -14.69 -1.26 -22.74
C ASN A 531 -16.09 -1.58 -23.30
N GLY A 532 -16.54 -0.75 -24.22
CA GLY A 532 -17.87 -0.82 -24.84
C GLY A 532 -17.94 -1.67 -26.12
N GLU A 533 -16.80 -2.07 -26.70
CA GLU A 533 -16.76 -2.81 -27.97
C GLU A 533 -16.43 -4.28 -27.78
N THR A 534 -15.30 -4.56 -27.10
CA THR A 534 -14.74 -5.91 -26.94
C THR A 534 -14.46 -6.18 -25.45
N PRO A 535 -15.50 -6.34 -24.61
CA PRO A 535 -15.31 -6.60 -23.18
C PRO A 535 -14.87 -8.05 -22.94
N ALA A 536 -13.57 -8.23 -22.68
CA ALA A 536 -12.97 -9.55 -22.37
C ALA A 536 -13.39 -10.09 -20.99
N GLY A 537 -13.15 -11.38 -20.76
CA GLY A 537 -13.29 -12.04 -19.45
C GLY A 537 -14.65 -12.71 -19.22
N ILE A 538 -15.47 -12.86 -20.27
CA ILE A 538 -16.83 -13.40 -20.17
C ILE A 538 -16.79 -14.90 -19.90
N CYS A 539 -15.91 -15.64 -20.59
CA CYS A 539 -15.78 -17.07 -20.33
C CYS A 539 -15.36 -17.33 -18.88
N GLU A 540 -14.43 -16.52 -18.38
CA GLU A 540 -13.94 -16.59 -17.02
C GLU A 540 -15.03 -16.29 -15.98
N ALA A 541 -15.71 -15.16 -16.12
CA ALA A 541 -16.76 -14.72 -15.20
C ALA A 541 -18.01 -15.61 -15.18
N VAL A 542 -18.21 -16.40 -16.23
CA VAL A 542 -19.43 -17.18 -16.42
C VAL A 542 -19.19 -18.68 -16.20
N TYR A 543 -18.21 -19.26 -16.88
CA TYR A 543 -17.98 -20.70 -16.91
C TYR A 543 -16.84 -21.12 -15.98
N VAL A 544 -15.68 -20.46 -16.04
CA VAL A 544 -14.53 -20.80 -15.17
C VAL A 544 -14.88 -20.57 -13.70
N GLU A 545 -15.49 -19.42 -13.39
CA GLU A 545 -15.99 -19.13 -12.05
C GLU A 545 -16.95 -20.21 -11.54
N GLU A 546 -17.91 -20.65 -12.37
CA GLU A 546 -18.89 -21.66 -11.98
C GLU A 546 -18.23 -23.02 -11.68
N ILE A 547 -17.15 -23.36 -12.40
CA ILE A 547 -16.35 -24.57 -12.13
C ILE A 547 -15.61 -24.42 -10.80
N ILE A 548 -14.90 -23.30 -10.57
CA ILE A 548 -14.19 -23.05 -9.31
C ILE A 548 -15.16 -23.14 -8.12
N LEU A 549 -16.30 -22.45 -8.20
CA LEU A 549 -17.28 -22.39 -7.11
C LEU A 549 -18.00 -23.73 -6.86
N LYS A 550 -18.03 -24.66 -7.81
CA LYS A 550 -18.58 -26.02 -7.59
C LYS A 550 -17.59 -26.94 -6.88
N GLU A 551 -16.30 -26.67 -7.02
CA GLU A 551 -15.22 -27.51 -6.49
C GLU A 551 -14.62 -26.96 -5.19
N CYS A 552 -14.89 -25.69 -4.86
CA CYS A 552 -14.55 -25.09 -3.57
C CYS A 552 -15.67 -25.24 -2.55
N ASP A 553 -15.32 -25.50 -1.28
CA ASP A 553 -16.24 -25.30 -0.16
C ASP A 553 -16.43 -23.79 0.09
N ILE A 554 -17.61 -23.29 -0.27
CA ILE A 554 -17.98 -21.88 -0.06
C ILE A 554 -18.66 -21.75 1.30
N ASP A 555 -18.14 -20.83 2.10
CA ASP A 555 -18.69 -20.47 3.41
C ASP A 555 -20.05 -19.76 3.27
N GLU A 556 -20.95 -19.92 4.24
CA GLU A 556 -22.27 -19.25 4.24
C GLU A 556 -22.15 -17.71 4.28
N GLY A 557 -21.00 -17.19 4.72
CA GLY A 557 -20.71 -15.75 4.76
C GLY A 557 -20.37 -15.08 3.42
N PHE A 558 -20.48 -15.77 2.28
CA PHE A 558 -20.16 -15.21 0.96
C PHE A 558 -21.28 -15.36 -0.07
N GLU A 559 -21.44 -14.33 -0.91
CA GLU A 559 -22.42 -14.33 -2.01
C GLU A 559 -21.73 -14.27 -3.38
N ARG A 560 -22.18 -15.13 -4.30
CA ARG A 560 -21.76 -15.11 -5.71
C ARG A 560 -22.29 -13.87 -6.42
N ILE A 561 -21.39 -13.01 -6.89
CA ILE A 561 -21.75 -11.75 -7.58
C ILE A 561 -22.36 -12.02 -8.97
N ASN A 562 -21.79 -12.96 -9.74
CA ASN A 562 -22.17 -13.20 -11.14
C ASN A 562 -23.40 -14.11 -11.33
N LYS A 563 -24.16 -14.38 -10.27
CA LYS A 563 -25.31 -15.31 -10.31
C LYS A 563 -26.36 -14.97 -11.38
N ASP A 564 -26.55 -13.68 -11.68
CA ASP A 564 -27.54 -13.18 -12.63
C ASP A 564 -26.94 -12.76 -13.99
N LEU A 565 -25.62 -12.86 -14.18
CA LEU A 565 -24.92 -12.35 -15.37
C LEU A 565 -25.45 -12.98 -16.66
N LYS A 566 -25.51 -14.32 -16.75
CA LYS A 566 -26.07 -15.04 -17.90
C LYS A 566 -27.48 -14.55 -18.24
N LYS A 567 -28.35 -14.46 -17.24
CA LYS A 567 -29.76 -14.05 -17.39
C LYS A 567 -29.89 -12.62 -17.92
N LYS A 568 -29.05 -11.69 -17.44
CA LYS A 568 -29.05 -10.29 -17.87
C LYS A 568 -28.57 -10.13 -19.31
N ILE A 569 -27.51 -10.83 -19.69
CA ILE A 569 -27.02 -10.88 -21.09
C ILE A 569 -28.12 -11.35 -22.04
N ILE A 570 -28.81 -12.44 -21.71
CA ILE A 570 -29.91 -12.99 -22.53
C ILE A 570 -31.06 -11.99 -22.64
N SER A 571 -31.47 -11.42 -21.51
CA SER A 571 -32.59 -10.47 -21.46
C SER A 571 -32.29 -9.23 -22.30
N GLN A 572 -31.06 -8.71 -22.24
CA GLN A 572 -30.67 -7.56 -23.02
C GLN A 572 -30.56 -7.86 -24.52
N GLY A 573 -29.94 -8.97 -24.91
CA GLY A 573 -29.88 -9.30 -26.33
C GLY A 573 -31.27 -9.58 -26.91
N LYS A 574 -32.19 -10.22 -26.18
CA LYS A 574 -33.60 -10.34 -26.61
C LYS A 574 -34.23 -8.98 -26.89
N ARG A 575 -34.09 -8.01 -25.98
CA ARG A 575 -34.59 -6.63 -26.20
C ARG A 575 -34.01 -5.97 -27.44
N LEU A 576 -32.72 -6.14 -27.69
CA LEU A 576 -32.03 -5.55 -28.85
C LEU A 576 -32.39 -6.26 -30.16
N VAL A 577 -32.53 -7.59 -30.13
CA VAL A 577 -33.00 -8.38 -31.27
C VAL A 577 -34.43 -7.97 -31.63
N GLU A 578 -35.32 -7.83 -30.64
CA GLU A 578 -36.71 -7.38 -30.84
C GLU A 578 -36.81 -5.92 -31.33
N SER A 579 -35.78 -5.08 -31.10
CA SER A 579 -35.72 -3.73 -31.65
C SER A 579 -35.41 -3.70 -33.16
N TYR A 580 -34.93 -4.82 -33.71
CA TYR A 580 -34.70 -5.00 -35.13
C TYR A 580 -35.88 -5.76 -35.75
N ASP A 581 -36.66 -5.08 -36.60
CA ASP A 581 -37.94 -5.54 -37.15
C ASP A 581 -37.75 -6.68 -38.19
N VAL A 582 -37.36 -7.87 -37.72
CA VAL A 582 -37.13 -9.08 -38.52
C VAL A 582 -37.73 -10.31 -37.83
N ASP A 583 -38.51 -11.08 -38.58
CA ASP A 583 -39.09 -12.34 -38.11
C ASP A 583 -38.04 -13.46 -38.04
N ASN A 584 -37.92 -14.13 -36.89
CA ASN A 584 -37.00 -15.26 -36.64
C ASN A 584 -35.56 -15.00 -37.11
N PRO A 585 -34.88 -13.96 -36.57
CA PRO A 585 -33.59 -13.54 -37.06
C PRO A 585 -32.50 -14.60 -36.82
N THR A 586 -31.58 -14.70 -37.76
CA THR A 586 -30.33 -15.45 -37.57
C THR A 586 -29.24 -14.53 -37.01
N ILE A 587 -28.69 -14.91 -35.87
CA ILE A 587 -27.68 -14.16 -35.13
C ILE A 587 -26.32 -14.82 -35.34
N ALA A 588 -25.39 -14.10 -35.97
CA ALA A 588 -24.00 -14.51 -36.08
C ALA A 588 -23.18 -13.94 -34.92
N PHE A 589 -22.41 -14.78 -34.25
CA PHE A 589 -21.37 -14.37 -33.33
C PHE A 589 -20.04 -14.50 -34.06
N VAL A 590 -19.31 -13.40 -34.22
CA VAL A 590 -18.07 -13.39 -35.01
C VAL A 590 -16.92 -12.73 -34.27
N ALA A 591 -15.74 -13.29 -34.45
CA ALA A 591 -14.48 -12.82 -33.88
C ALA A 591 -13.33 -13.13 -34.84
N LEU A 592 -12.12 -12.66 -34.52
CA LEU A 592 -10.92 -13.24 -35.11
C LEU A 592 -10.60 -14.58 -34.43
N THR A 593 -9.76 -15.39 -35.08
CA THR A 593 -9.29 -16.68 -34.52
C THR A 593 -8.20 -16.52 -33.46
N TYR A 594 -7.98 -15.30 -32.96
CA TYR A 594 -7.20 -15.08 -31.76
C TYR A 594 -7.91 -15.74 -30.57
N TYR A 595 -7.16 -16.52 -29.78
CA TYR A 595 -7.78 -17.45 -28.82
C TYR A 595 -8.69 -16.74 -27.79
N GLU A 596 -8.30 -15.57 -27.29
CA GLU A 596 -9.08 -14.83 -26.29
C GLU A 596 -10.40 -14.32 -26.89
N ASP A 597 -10.35 -13.71 -28.08
CA ASP A 597 -11.52 -13.21 -28.79
C ASP A 597 -12.48 -14.36 -29.13
N TRP A 598 -11.92 -15.48 -29.60
CA TRP A 598 -12.67 -16.68 -29.94
C TRP A 598 -13.38 -17.26 -28.71
N VAL A 599 -12.69 -17.41 -27.59
CA VAL A 599 -13.27 -17.99 -26.37
C VAL A 599 -14.35 -17.09 -25.76
N ASN A 600 -14.13 -15.77 -25.73
CA ASN A 600 -15.14 -14.81 -25.24
C ASN A 600 -16.39 -14.79 -26.13
N THR A 601 -16.22 -14.86 -27.45
CA THR A 601 -17.33 -14.85 -28.41
C THR A 601 -18.11 -16.15 -28.39
N ASN A 602 -17.40 -17.28 -28.30
CA ASN A 602 -18.01 -18.59 -28.13
C ASN A 602 -18.82 -18.67 -26.82
N ALA A 603 -18.33 -18.07 -25.73
CA ALA A 603 -19.08 -18.00 -24.47
C ALA A 603 -20.43 -17.29 -24.65
N LEU A 604 -20.47 -16.15 -25.34
CA LEU A 604 -21.71 -15.43 -25.63
C LEU A 604 -22.64 -16.22 -26.58
N TYR A 605 -22.08 -16.85 -27.62
CA TYR A 605 -22.82 -17.73 -28.52
C TYR A 605 -23.48 -18.88 -27.75
N ARG A 606 -22.75 -19.55 -26.86
CA ARG A 606 -23.28 -20.65 -26.02
C ARG A 606 -24.41 -20.17 -25.11
N ILE A 607 -24.24 -19.03 -24.44
CA ILE A 607 -25.28 -18.42 -23.62
C ILE A 607 -26.58 -18.23 -24.41
N PHE A 608 -26.50 -17.70 -25.64
CA PHE A 608 -27.68 -17.49 -26.50
C PHE A 608 -28.27 -18.80 -27.01
N LYS A 609 -27.42 -19.71 -27.48
CA LYS A 609 -27.85 -21.01 -28.01
C LYS A 609 -28.55 -21.89 -26.97
N GLU A 610 -28.10 -21.83 -25.72
CA GLU A 610 -28.67 -22.64 -24.62
C GLU A 610 -30.04 -22.13 -24.14
N THR A 611 -30.41 -20.86 -24.43
CA THR A 611 -31.50 -20.18 -23.71
C THR A 611 -32.44 -19.33 -24.56
N SER A 612 -32.19 -19.23 -25.87
CA SER A 612 -33.03 -18.51 -26.82
C SER A 612 -33.48 -19.41 -27.97
N ASP A 613 -34.64 -19.10 -28.54
CA ASP A 613 -35.16 -19.80 -29.72
C ASP A 613 -34.58 -19.26 -31.04
N TYR A 614 -33.59 -18.34 -30.97
CA TYR A 614 -32.98 -17.74 -32.14
C TYR A 614 -32.01 -18.71 -32.84
N SER A 615 -31.99 -18.65 -34.17
CA SER A 615 -30.97 -19.33 -34.97
C SER A 615 -29.64 -18.64 -34.72
N CYS A 616 -28.67 -19.32 -34.10
CA CYS A 616 -27.36 -18.76 -33.80
C CYS A 616 -26.28 -19.51 -34.58
N ILE A 617 -25.34 -18.76 -35.17
CA ILE A 617 -24.16 -19.29 -35.85
C ILE A 617 -22.90 -18.60 -35.31
N TYR A 618 -21.77 -19.30 -35.27
CA TYR A 618 -20.51 -18.81 -34.73
C TYR A 618 -19.36 -19.06 -35.71
N GLY A 619 -18.49 -18.08 -35.93
CA GLY A 619 -17.39 -18.21 -36.89
C GLY A 619 -16.41 -17.02 -36.91
N ASN A 620 -15.49 -17.04 -37.87
CA ASN A 620 -14.56 -15.93 -38.07
C ASN A 620 -15.26 -14.76 -38.79
N ILE A 621 -15.00 -13.52 -38.36
CA ILE A 621 -15.49 -12.31 -39.04
C ILE A 621 -15.01 -12.23 -40.50
N GLU A 622 -13.83 -12.76 -40.80
CA GLU A 622 -13.27 -12.78 -42.16
C GLU A 622 -14.01 -13.75 -43.10
N ASP A 623 -14.78 -14.70 -42.55
CA ASP A 623 -15.57 -15.67 -43.32
C ASP A 623 -16.96 -15.12 -43.70
N LEU A 624 -17.29 -13.89 -43.31
CA LEU A 624 -18.53 -13.23 -43.73
C LEU A 624 -18.47 -12.95 -45.25
N VAL A 625 -19.53 -13.28 -45.97
CA VAL A 625 -19.66 -13.03 -47.41
C VAL A 625 -20.84 -12.10 -47.66
N ILE A 626 -20.61 -11.05 -48.47
CA ILE A 626 -21.64 -10.09 -48.84
C ILE A 626 -22.02 -10.29 -50.30
N GLU A 627 -23.28 -10.65 -50.53
CA GLU A 627 -23.84 -10.81 -51.88
C GLU A 627 -25.01 -9.85 -52.07
N GLY A 628 -24.76 -8.74 -52.79
CA GLY A 628 -25.73 -7.66 -52.93
C GLY A 628 -25.97 -6.95 -51.60
N GLU A 629 -27.20 -7.03 -51.07
CA GLU A 629 -27.60 -6.43 -49.79
C GLU A 629 -27.71 -7.45 -48.65
N LYS A 630 -27.29 -8.70 -48.88
CA LYS A 630 -27.39 -9.80 -47.91
C LYS A 630 -26.02 -10.22 -47.41
N VAL A 631 -25.97 -10.65 -46.16
CA VAL A 631 -24.74 -11.10 -45.49
C VAL A 631 -24.89 -12.56 -45.12
N TYR A 632 -23.83 -13.34 -45.33
CA TYR A 632 -23.80 -14.78 -45.09
C TYR A 632 -22.61 -15.17 -44.23
N LEU A 633 -22.80 -16.13 -43.33
CA LEU A 633 -21.72 -16.85 -42.66
C LEU A 633 -21.85 -18.34 -42.99
N TYR A 634 -20.82 -18.94 -43.58
CA TYR A 634 -20.83 -20.35 -44.02
C TYR A 634 -22.05 -20.74 -44.87
N GLY A 635 -22.56 -19.80 -45.68
CA GLY A 635 -23.73 -19.99 -46.56
C GLY A 635 -25.09 -19.80 -45.87
N THR A 636 -25.13 -19.50 -44.56
CA THR A 636 -26.35 -19.13 -43.84
C THR A 636 -26.51 -17.60 -43.87
N GLU A 637 -27.67 -17.11 -44.29
CA GLU A 637 -28.00 -15.68 -44.24
C GLU A 637 -28.10 -15.20 -42.79
N VAL A 638 -27.53 -14.03 -42.49
CA VAL A 638 -27.46 -13.48 -41.14
C VAL A 638 -28.11 -12.09 -41.08
N ASP A 639 -28.96 -11.89 -40.08
CA ASP A 639 -29.71 -10.64 -39.88
C ASP A 639 -29.07 -9.76 -38.80
N ILE A 640 -28.46 -10.41 -37.81
CA ILE A 640 -27.85 -9.76 -36.64
C ILE A 640 -26.44 -10.31 -36.46
N ILE A 641 -25.47 -9.45 -36.18
CA ILE A 641 -24.07 -9.84 -35.97
C ILE A 641 -23.60 -9.31 -34.61
N PHE A 642 -23.36 -10.22 -33.66
CA PHE A 642 -22.47 -9.92 -32.55
C PHE A 642 -21.02 -9.95 -33.03
N ARG A 643 -20.29 -8.85 -32.84
CA ARG A 643 -18.89 -8.73 -33.26
C ARG A 643 -17.97 -8.50 -32.07
N TYR A 644 -17.06 -9.45 -31.87
CA TYR A 644 -15.88 -9.22 -31.05
C TYR A 644 -14.74 -8.72 -31.95
N TYR A 645 -15.00 -7.58 -32.60
CA TYR A 645 -14.08 -6.95 -33.53
C TYR A 645 -14.30 -5.43 -33.46
N PRO A 646 -13.27 -4.63 -33.15
CA PRO A 646 -13.42 -3.19 -32.96
C PRO A 646 -13.91 -2.41 -34.18
N LEU A 647 -14.84 -1.46 -33.98
CA LEU A 647 -15.31 -0.61 -35.08
C LEU A 647 -14.23 0.29 -35.69
N ASP A 648 -13.22 0.72 -34.96
CA ASP A 648 -12.16 1.55 -35.53
C ASP A 648 -11.26 0.79 -36.51
N TRP A 649 -11.23 -0.55 -36.44
CA TRP A 649 -10.49 -1.38 -37.38
C TRP A 649 -11.21 -1.47 -38.74
N PHE A 650 -12.55 -1.43 -38.76
CA PHE A 650 -13.31 -1.34 -40.02
C PHE A 650 -12.94 -0.10 -40.85
N ILE A 651 -12.55 1.00 -40.19
CA ILE A 651 -12.16 2.24 -40.84
C ILE A 651 -10.69 2.19 -41.30
N LYS A 652 -9.81 1.65 -40.45
CA LYS A 652 -8.36 1.65 -40.64
C LYS A 652 -7.87 0.57 -41.61
N GLU A 653 -8.53 -0.59 -41.63
CA GLU A 653 -8.11 -1.71 -42.46
C GLU A 653 -8.61 -1.56 -43.90
N ASP A 654 -7.76 -1.90 -44.87
CA ASP A 654 -8.13 -1.91 -46.28
C ASP A 654 -8.81 -3.22 -46.69
N ASN A 655 -9.85 -3.60 -45.95
CA ASN A 655 -10.66 -4.78 -46.25
C ASN A 655 -11.97 -4.36 -46.93
N ALA A 656 -12.03 -4.53 -48.25
CA ALA A 656 -13.20 -4.16 -49.06
C ALA A 656 -14.50 -4.86 -48.60
N ASN A 657 -14.40 -6.09 -48.08
CA ASN A 657 -15.55 -6.85 -47.60
C ASN A 657 -16.11 -6.23 -46.30
N LEU A 658 -15.25 -5.93 -45.32
CA LEU A 658 -15.67 -5.28 -44.07
C LEU A 658 -16.20 -3.85 -44.32
N LYS A 659 -15.62 -3.11 -45.28
CA LYS A 659 -16.14 -1.80 -45.71
C LYS A 659 -17.52 -1.91 -46.35
N ASN A 660 -17.78 -2.96 -47.13
CA ASN A 660 -19.13 -3.19 -47.65
C ASN A 660 -20.10 -3.56 -46.51
N LEU A 661 -19.67 -4.35 -45.52
CA LEU A 661 -20.50 -4.72 -44.38
C LEU A 661 -21.00 -3.49 -43.64
N ILE A 662 -20.09 -2.53 -43.37
CA ILE A 662 -20.43 -1.32 -42.60
C ILE A 662 -21.52 -0.48 -43.27
N SER A 663 -21.60 -0.52 -44.61
CA SER A 663 -22.61 0.23 -45.38
C SER A 663 -24.03 -0.38 -45.29
N LEU A 664 -24.12 -1.65 -44.88
CA LEU A 664 -25.39 -2.38 -44.71
C LEU A 664 -25.94 -2.29 -43.29
N VAL A 665 -25.16 -1.78 -42.33
CA VAL A 665 -25.54 -1.79 -40.91
C VAL A 665 -26.71 -0.84 -40.64
N ASN A 666 -27.63 -1.28 -39.80
CA ASN A 666 -28.91 -0.65 -39.45
C ASN A 666 -29.94 -0.53 -40.59
N ASP A 667 -29.59 -0.94 -41.82
CA ASP A 667 -30.53 -1.00 -42.95
C ASP A 667 -30.86 -2.45 -43.34
N LYS A 668 -29.86 -3.34 -43.33
CA LYS A 668 -29.98 -4.75 -43.78
C LYS A 668 -29.44 -5.75 -42.76
N VAL A 669 -28.50 -5.32 -41.92
CA VAL A 669 -27.97 -6.11 -40.80
C VAL A 669 -27.87 -5.25 -39.55
N PHE A 670 -28.10 -5.83 -38.36
CA PHE A 670 -27.94 -5.14 -37.09
C PHE A 670 -26.70 -5.62 -36.31
N PHE A 671 -25.99 -4.73 -35.63
CA PHE A 671 -24.81 -5.07 -34.84
C PHE A 671 -25.10 -5.15 -33.34
N LEU A 672 -24.51 -6.16 -32.69
CA LEU A 672 -24.34 -6.26 -31.25
C LEU A 672 -22.83 -6.19 -30.93
N ASN A 673 -22.31 -5.22 -30.20
CA ASN A 673 -22.94 -3.99 -29.75
C ASN A 673 -23.30 -3.02 -30.91
N PRO A 674 -24.31 -2.16 -30.73
CA PRO A 674 -24.68 -1.13 -31.72
C PRO A 674 -23.52 -0.17 -32.05
N ILE A 675 -23.53 0.47 -33.22
CA ILE A 675 -22.39 1.30 -33.69
C ILE A 675 -22.00 2.42 -32.70
N ASN A 676 -22.97 2.99 -31.99
CA ASN A 676 -22.75 4.10 -31.06
C ASN A 676 -21.95 3.73 -29.80
N THR A 677 -21.69 2.45 -29.50
CA THR A 677 -20.89 2.04 -28.33
C THR A 677 -19.43 2.47 -28.42
N ILE A 678 -18.91 2.69 -29.63
CA ILE A 678 -17.55 3.22 -29.82
C ILE A 678 -17.36 4.62 -29.20
N ILE A 679 -18.44 5.40 -29.01
CA ILE A 679 -18.38 6.72 -28.36
C ILE A 679 -17.84 6.59 -26.94
N MET A 680 -18.35 5.61 -26.17
CA MET A 680 -17.91 5.38 -24.79
C MET A 680 -16.58 4.60 -24.74
N GLN A 681 -16.28 3.80 -25.76
CA GLN A 681 -14.98 3.11 -25.89
C GLN A 681 -13.82 4.11 -26.07
N SER A 682 -14.08 5.24 -26.72
CA SER A 682 -13.09 6.29 -26.92
C SER A 682 -12.65 6.89 -25.59
N LYS A 683 -11.35 6.91 -25.31
CA LYS A 683 -10.82 7.50 -24.07
C LYS A 683 -11.01 9.03 -24.00
N SER A 684 -11.35 9.66 -25.12
CA SER A 684 -11.84 11.04 -25.19
C SER A 684 -13.16 11.27 -24.47
N PHE A 685 -13.90 10.21 -24.14
CA PHE A 685 -15.17 10.34 -23.45
C PHE A 685 -15.05 11.01 -22.07
N PHE A 686 -14.02 10.67 -21.29
CA PHE A 686 -13.77 11.29 -19.98
C PHE A 686 -13.37 12.76 -20.02
N PRO A 687 -12.42 13.22 -20.87
CA PRO A 687 -12.14 14.65 -20.98
C PRO A 687 -13.33 15.44 -21.52
N ILE A 688 -14.16 14.86 -22.40
CA ILE A 688 -15.43 15.49 -22.82
C ILE A 688 -16.40 15.63 -21.64
N ILE A 689 -16.55 14.61 -20.79
CA ILE A 689 -17.34 14.71 -19.55
C ILE A 689 -16.83 15.88 -18.69
N TYR A 690 -15.52 16.02 -18.50
CA TYR A 690 -14.96 17.13 -17.73
C TYR A 690 -15.21 18.50 -18.39
N ALA A 691 -15.08 18.61 -19.72
CA ALA A 691 -15.42 19.83 -20.44
C ALA A 691 -16.91 20.20 -20.32
N LEU A 692 -17.81 19.20 -20.29
CA LEU A 692 -19.24 19.41 -20.09
C LEU A 692 -19.60 19.84 -18.65
N ILE A 693 -18.79 19.46 -17.64
CA ILE A 693 -18.92 20.00 -16.27
C ILE A 693 -18.75 21.52 -16.27
N GLU A 694 -17.77 22.04 -17.02
CA GLU A 694 -17.48 23.48 -17.11
C GLU A 694 -18.58 24.27 -17.84
N ARG A 695 -19.41 23.57 -18.63
CA ARG A 695 -20.55 24.13 -19.35
C ARG A 695 -21.88 23.97 -18.63
N ASP A 696 -21.83 23.60 -17.36
CA ASP A 696 -23.00 23.37 -16.51
C ASP A 696 -23.99 22.30 -17.02
N PHE A 697 -23.54 21.36 -17.86
CA PHE A 697 -24.40 20.33 -18.46
C PHE A 697 -24.97 19.33 -17.43
N TYR A 698 -24.20 19.05 -16.38
CA TYR A 698 -24.56 18.12 -15.33
C TYR A 698 -25.19 18.82 -14.12
N THR A 699 -26.08 18.12 -13.41
CA THR A 699 -26.60 18.56 -12.12
C THR A 699 -25.49 18.58 -11.06
N ILE A 700 -25.74 19.23 -9.91
CA ILE A 700 -24.77 19.27 -8.80
C ILE A 700 -24.43 17.85 -8.31
N GLU A 701 -25.43 16.96 -8.25
CA GLU A 701 -25.27 15.56 -7.84
C GLU A 701 -24.42 14.78 -8.85
N GLU A 702 -24.76 14.87 -10.15
CA GLU A 702 -24.01 14.23 -11.23
C GLU A 702 -22.53 14.68 -11.24
N ARG A 703 -22.26 15.98 -11.06
CA ARG A 703 -20.89 16.51 -10.95
C ARG A 703 -20.15 15.93 -9.76
N GLY A 704 -20.83 15.74 -8.63
CA GLY A 704 -20.28 15.11 -7.44
C GLY A 704 -19.86 13.67 -7.70
N LEU A 705 -20.71 12.90 -8.37
CA LEU A 705 -20.45 11.51 -8.74
C LEU A 705 -19.29 11.40 -9.74
N ILE A 706 -19.26 12.24 -10.77
CA ILE A 706 -18.15 12.27 -11.75
C ILE A 706 -16.82 12.54 -11.04
N LYS A 707 -16.73 13.60 -10.24
CA LYS A 707 -15.48 13.95 -9.53
C LYS A 707 -15.09 12.89 -8.49
N LYS A 708 -16.06 12.19 -7.93
CA LYS A 708 -15.81 11.09 -6.98
C LYS A 708 -15.22 9.88 -7.68
N TYR A 709 -15.76 9.45 -8.82
CA TYR A 709 -15.45 8.16 -9.43
C TYR A 709 -14.57 8.21 -10.68
N ILE A 710 -14.51 9.32 -11.41
CA ILE A 710 -13.70 9.45 -12.64
C ILE A 710 -12.48 10.32 -12.33
N PRO A 711 -11.23 9.81 -12.47
CA PRO A 711 -10.03 10.63 -12.33
C PRO A 711 -10.07 11.83 -13.29
N PHE A 712 -9.53 12.98 -12.87
CA PHE A 712 -9.51 14.15 -13.73
C PHE A 712 -8.79 13.83 -15.05
N THR A 713 -9.43 14.11 -16.17
CA THR A 713 -8.92 13.75 -17.50
C THR A 713 -9.10 14.94 -18.43
N THR A 714 -8.10 15.25 -19.25
CA THR A 714 -8.06 16.43 -20.13
C THR A 714 -7.30 16.14 -21.42
N PHE A 715 -7.46 17.01 -22.43
CA PHE A 715 -6.65 17.05 -23.65
C PHE A 715 -5.41 17.94 -23.49
N ASP A 716 -5.34 18.79 -22.46
CA ASP A 716 -4.20 19.68 -22.21
C ASP A 716 -3.58 19.38 -20.84
N PHE A 717 -2.36 18.83 -20.84
CA PHE A 717 -1.65 18.50 -19.61
C PHE A 717 -1.40 19.72 -18.70
N ASN A 718 -1.45 20.97 -19.22
CA ASN A 718 -1.30 22.18 -18.41
C ASN A 718 -2.46 22.40 -17.42
N GLU A 719 -3.60 21.74 -17.62
CA GLU A 719 -4.75 21.81 -16.71
C GLU A 719 -4.59 20.88 -15.49
N LEU A 720 -3.62 19.96 -15.53
CA LEU A 720 -3.37 19.04 -14.42
C LEU A 720 -2.69 19.75 -13.26
N LYS A 721 -3.12 19.42 -12.04
CA LYS A 721 -2.55 19.98 -10.80
C LYS A 721 -1.21 19.35 -10.39
N SER A 722 -0.88 18.23 -11.01
CA SER A 722 0.28 17.40 -10.70
C SER A 722 1.00 17.05 -11.99
N ASN A 723 2.33 16.96 -11.91
CA ASN A 723 3.14 16.41 -13.00
C ASN A 723 3.08 14.87 -13.05
N GLU A 724 2.27 14.23 -12.21
CA GLU A 724 2.05 12.78 -12.20
C GLU A 724 0.72 12.41 -12.87
N PHE A 725 0.80 11.99 -14.13
CA PHE A 725 -0.35 11.63 -14.94
C PHE A 725 -0.01 10.51 -15.91
N LEU A 726 -1.05 9.87 -16.44
CA LEU A 726 -0.95 8.88 -17.50
C LEU A 726 -1.31 9.51 -18.84
N ILE A 727 -0.59 9.07 -19.87
CA ILE A 727 -0.84 9.41 -21.26
C ILE A 727 -1.41 8.17 -21.91
N LYS A 728 -2.58 8.31 -22.53
CA LYS A 728 -3.28 7.18 -23.15
C LYS A 728 -3.69 7.53 -24.58
N PRO A 729 -3.39 6.69 -25.59
CA PRO A 729 -3.95 6.85 -26.92
C PRO A 729 -5.46 6.71 -26.92
N ILE A 730 -6.18 7.56 -27.64
CA ILE A 730 -7.66 7.68 -27.57
C ILE A 730 -8.37 6.33 -27.83
N LEU A 731 -7.90 5.56 -28.80
CA LEU A 731 -8.45 4.23 -29.17
C LEU A 731 -7.53 3.06 -28.75
N GLY A 732 -6.59 3.28 -27.83
CA GLY A 732 -5.70 2.24 -27.32
C GLY A 732 -6.46 1.16 -26.51
N ARG A 733 -5.95 -0.08 -26.52
CA ARG A 733 -6.53 -1.26 -25.83
C ARG A 733 -5.45 -2.02 -25.04
N GLU A 734 -5.86 -2.85 -24.08
CA GLU A 734 -4.99 -3.77 -23.32
C GLU A 734 -3.78 -3.12 -22.63
N GLY A 735 -3.91 -1.86 -22.19
CA GLY A 735 -2.80 -1.13 -21.59
C GLY A 735 -1.63 -0.80 -22.54
N LYS A 736 -1.74 -1.13 -23.84
CA LYS A 736 -0.70 -0.87 -24.84
C LYS A 736 -0.49 0.64 -24.97
N LYS A 737 0.79 1.04 -24.96
CA LYS A 737 1.25 2.43 -25.07
C LYS A 737 0.71 3.38 -23.98
N ILE A 738 0.29 2.87 -22.83
CA ILE A 738 0.11 3.73 -21.66
C ILE A 738 1.49 4.16 -21.19
N THR A 739 1.71 5.48 -21.13
CA THR A 739 2.99 6.05 -20.70
C THR A 739 2.77 6.90 -19.46
N LEU A 740 3.58 6.70 -18.43
CA LEU A 740 3.60 7.59 -17.28
C LEU A 740 4.31 8.89 -17.67
N SER A 741 3.87 10.03 -17.13
CA SER A 741 4.46 11.33 -17.42
C SER A 741 5.97 11.40 -17.17
N HIS A 742 6.50 10.63 -16.22
CA HIS A 742 7.94 10.55 -15.98
C HIS A 742 8.71 9.88 -17.13
N ASP A 743 8.13 8.88 -17.78
CA ASP A 743 8.76 8.15 -18.88
C ASP A 743 8.60 8.88 -20.22
N LEU A 744 7.99 10.07 -20.22
CA LEU A 744 7.71 10.85 -21.41
C LEU A 744 8.93 11.67 -21.85
N GLU A 745 9.64 11.20 -22.87
CA GLU A 745 10.68 12.01 -23.53
C GLU A 745 10.10 13.06 -24.48
N LYS A 746 9.03 12.69 -25.21
CA LYS A 746 8.33 13.54 -26.16
C LYS A 746 6.86 13.12 -26.23
N ILE A 747 5.96 14.10 -26.37
CA ILE A 747 4.55 13.85 -26.63
C ILE A 747 4.40 12.98 -27.91
N PRO A 748 3.69 11.83 -27.85
CA PRO A 748 3.44 10.98 -29.01
C PRO A 748 2.79 11.75 -30.17
N ASP A 749 3.16 11.39 -31.39
CA ASP A 749 2.53 11.89 -32.62
C ASP A 749 1.29 11.06 -32.96
N GLU A 750 0.37 10.94 -31.99
CA GLU A 750 -0.92 10.27 -32.11
C GLU A 750 -1.94 10.96 -31.20
N ASP A 751 -3.24 10.74 -31.43
CA ASP A 751 -4.28 11.35 -30.60
C ASP A 751 -4.29 10.72 -29.19
N ILE A 752 -4.08 11.55 -28.17
CA ILE A 752 -3.90 11.14 -26.78
C ILE A 752 -4.78 11.93 -25.82
N ILE A 753 -4.97 11.39 -24.63
CA ILE A 753 -5.53 12.07 -23.46
C ILE A 753 -4.55 12.01 -22.30
N PHE A 754 -4.68 12.97 -21.38
CA PHE A 754 -3.95 13.01 -20.13
C PHE A 754 -4.91 12.74 -18.98
N GLN A 755 -4.62 11.74 -18.16
CA GLN A 755 -5.44 11.36 -17.01
C GLN A 755 -4.61 11.45 -15.72
N GLU A 756 -5.15 12.11 -14.70
CA GLU A 756 -4.55 12.15 -13.36
C GLU A 756 -4.23 10.75 -12.85
N ARG A 757 -3.03 10.56 -12.30
CA ARG A 757 -2.63 9.27 -11.76
C ARG A 757 -3.37 8.98 -10.46
N VAL A 758 -3.94 7.78 -10.39
CA VAL A 758 -4.51 7.23 -9.17
C VAL A 758 -3.45 6.35 -8.51
N PHE A 759 -3.08 6.66 -7.27
CA PHE A 759 -2.22 5.79 -6.45
C PHE A 759 -3.04 4.58 -6.00
N GLN A 760 -2.76 3.44 -6.62
CA GLN A 760 -3.56 2.24 -6.46
C GLN A 760 -3.21 1.52 -5.16
N LYS A 761 -4.21 0.84 -4.59
CA LYS A 761 -4.01 -0.10 -3.50
C LYS A 761 -3.54 -1.45 -4.06
N GLY A 762 -2.39 -1.93 -3.58
CA GLY A 762 -1.94 -3.29 -3.82
C GLY A 762 -2.54 -4.28 -2.81
N ASN A 763 -2.59 -5.56 -3.18
CA ASN A 763 -2.82 -6.67 -2.26
C ASN A 763 -1.57 -6.94 -1.40
N GLU A 764 -1.59 -8.00 -0.58
CA GLU A 764 -0.47 -8.35 0.29
C GLU A 764 0.83 -8.65 -0.46
N ASP A 765 0.73 -9.17 -1.68
CA ASP A 765 1.85 -9.47 -2.55
C ASP A 765 2.32 -8.24 -3.32
N GLY A 766 1.66 -7.08 -3.16
CA GLY A 766 1.94 -5.84 -3.90
C GLY A 766 1.49 -5.88 -5.37
N ASP A 767 0.61 -6.80 -5.72
CA ASP A 767 -0.10 -6.82 -6.99
C ASP A 767 -1.37 -5.96 -6.91
N PHE A 768 -1.78 -5.36 -8.02
CA PHE A 768 -2.91 -4.45 -8.10
C PHE A 768 -4.16 -5.17 -8.62
N VAL A 769 -5.30 -4.84 -8.01
CA VAL A 769 -6.59 -5.45 -8.33
C VAL A 769 -7.40 -4.52 -9.24
N VAL A 770 -7.83 -5.03 -10.39
CA VAL A 770 -8.75 -4.35 -11.29
C VAL A 770 -10.05 -5.13 -11.34
N ILE A 771 -11.17 -4.47 -11.01
CA ILE A 771 -12.51 -5.05 -11.05
C ILE A 771 -13.24 -4.46 -12.26
N GLY A 772 -13.39 -5.28 -13.30
CA GLY A 772 -14.22 -4.97 -14.45
C GLY A 772 -15.69 -5.21 -14.14
N THR A 773 -16.52 -4.18 -14.05
CA THR A 773 -17.97 -4.35 -13.86
C THR A 773 -18.65 -4.45 -15.22
N TYR A 774 -19.27 -5.59 -15.51
CA TYR A 774 -20.11 -5.74 -16.70
C TYR A 774 -21.39 -4.94 -16.55
N PHE A 775 -21.86 -4.40 -17.66
CA PHE A 775 -23.17 -3.81 -17.80
C PHE A 775 -23.85 -4.30 -19.07
N THR A 776 -25.18 -4.40 -19.02
CA THR A 776 -26.03 -4.82 -20.15
C THR A 776 -27.18 -3.84 -20.26
N GLY A 777 -27.36 -3.20 -21.42
CA GLY A 777 -28.19 -1.99 -21.50
C GLY A 777 -27.62 -0.93 -20.58
N ASP A 778 -28.45 -0.42 -19.69
CA ASP A 778 -28.08 0.65 -18.74
C ASP A 778 -27.87 0.16 -17.30
N GLU A 779 -27.76 -1.16 -17.09
CA GLU A 779 -27.72 -1.75 -15.74
C GLU A 779 -26.44 -2.55 -15.48
N PHE A 780 -25.96 -2.50 -14.24
CA PHE A 780 -24.91 -3.40 -13.74
C PHE A 780 -25.32 -4.86 -13.91
N ALA A 781 -24.44 -5.71 -14.43
CA ALA A 781 -24.74 -7.10 -14.77
C ALA A 781 -23.87 -8.14 -14.04
N GLY A 782 -22.62 -7.81 -13.73
CA GLY A 782 -21.67 -8.74 -13.12
C GLY A 782 -20.27 -8.14 -13.02
N VAL A 783 -19.27 -8.97 -12.74
CA VAL A 783 -17.87 -8.59 -12.54
C VAL A 783 -16.89 -9.56 -13.20
N TYR A 784 -15.71 -9.07 -13.54
CA TYR A 784 -14.53 -9.82 -13.93
C TYR A 784 -13.32 -9.20 -13.25
N THR A 785 -12.56 -9.97 -12.49
CA THR A 785 -11.49 -9.44 -11.65
C THR A 785 -10.14 -9.95 -12.09
N ARG A 786 -9.18 -9.03 -12.18
CA ARG A 786 -7.79 -9.30 -12.53
C ARG A 786 -6.84 -8.82 -11.44
N ILE A 787 -5.76 -9.55 -11.22
CA ILE A 787 -4.66 -9.19 -10.32
C ILE A 787 -3.34 -9.22 -11.08
N GLY A 788 -2.53 -8.15 -10.99
CA GLY A 788 -1.19 -8.12 -11.57
C GLY A 788 -0.46 -6.80 -11.40
N GLY A 789 0.29 -6.36 -12.42
CA GLY A 789 1.07 -5.11 -12.36
C GLY A 789 0.22 -3.83 -12.30
N GLU A 790 0.87 -2.69 -12.01
CA GLU A 790 0.21 -1.37 -11.89
C GLU A 790 -0.53 -0.97 -13.18
N VAL A 791 0.03 -1.35 -14.33
CA VAL A 791 -0.64 -1.28 -15.63
C VAL A 791 -1.04 -2.70 -16.01
N THR A 792 -2.34 -2.89 -16.25
CA THR A 792 -2.88 -4.19 -16.66
C THR A 792 -2.24 -4.66 -17.96
N SER A 793 -1.79 -5.92 -17.97
CA SER A 793 -1.20 -6.59 -19.12
C SER A 793 -1.73 -8.02 -19.25
N LYS A 794 -1.25 -8.74 -20.27
CA LYS A 794 -1.46 -10.19 -20.44
C LYS A 794 -0.88 -11.06 -19.31
N ASP A 795 -0.09 -10.48 -18.42
CA ASP A 795 0.51 -11.18 -17.27
C ASP A 795 -0.37 -11.10 -16.03
N CYS A 796 -1.49 -10.36 -16.09
CA CYS A 796 -2.50 -10.38 -15.05
C CYS A 796 -3.20 -11.74 -14.96
N THR A 797 -3.55 -12.13 -13.75
CA THR A 797 -4.27 -13.37 -13.45
C THR A 797 -5.75 -13.09 -13.18
N PHE A 798 -6.62 -14.01 -13.59
CA PHE A 798 -8.02 -14.00 -13.22
C PHE A 798 -8.21 -14.54 -11.79
N ILE A 799 -9.06 -13.89 -11.01
CA ILE A 799 -9.50 -14.37 -9.70
C ILE A 799 -11.02 -14.25 -9.56
N THR A 800 -11.65 -15.26 -8.97
CA THR A 800 -13.09 -15.24 -8.69
C THR A 800 -13.40 -14.25 -7.57
N LEU A 801 -14.28 -13.29 -7.82
CA LEU A 801 -14.70 -12.28 -6.83
C LEU A 801 -16.03 -12.67 -6.19
N MET A 802 -16.04 -12.71 -4.87
CA MET A 802 -17.20 -12.96 -4.02
C MET A 802 -17.50 -11.72 -3.18
N LYS A 803 -18.78 -11.51 -2.86
CA LYS A 803 -19.22 -10.48 -1.93
C LYS A 803 -19.20 -11.06 -0.51
N GLY A 804 -18.50 -10.41 0.42
CA GLY A 804 -18.64 -10.70 1.84
C GLY A 804 -20.05 -10.36 2.33
N ILE A 805 -20.60 -11.15 3.23
CA ILE A 805 -21.84 -10.88 3.96
C ILE A 805 -21.43 -10.59 5.40
N LYS A 806 -21.81 -9.43 5.95
CA LYS A 806 -21.63 -9.19 7.39
C LYS A 806 -22.70 -9.97 8.14
N ASP A 807 -22.28 -10.77 9.13
CA ASP A 807 -23.17 -11.38 10.14
C ASP A 807 -23.87 -10.33 11.01
#